data_AF-A0A9W9V6C1-F1
#
_entry.id   AF-A0A9W9V6C1-F1
#
_cell.length_a   1.000
_cell.length_b   1.000
_cell.length_c   1.000
_cell.angle_alpha   90.00
_cell.angle_beta   90.00
_cell.angle_gamma   90.00
#
_symmetry.space_group_name_H-M   'P 1'
#
loop_
_entity.id
_entity.type
_entity.pdbx_description
1 polymer ?
#
loop_
_entity_poly.entity_id
_entity_poly.type
_entity_poly.pdbx_seq_one_letter_code
_entity_poly.pdbx_strand_id
1 'polypeptide(L)'
;MSLSYPVRVAGVMGYPNDHYSEYVDELPEQDLYDENPDDPGVSTLHEPESPENNQEREESELRQKDLYDRCSYILGQLEKGQRRWSDEKDENQSATLLEPYKKAILIETDERDREHPSLLHALARRWNQYHTENPIVRKAIIYIIEKAPKNGVKEAPIWLQAVSHGHLEFIKFIKQHCPAHLPEILAMQDDKGQNFFHHLFYLAIRDNTNQQRKETLDRAKEYFPHATAQILAAQDKEDNNTPIHYALHPQQCLGRGQEYVKLAKEMVQRADKLMERGAEFNRLGQSPYQYCLVHSAQRKMKMNPPKPPITAPNDPIQDVKRLNSNLAEETKSRPTTVAANVKAPLGGAKIPSTPPMPMASIPGATISRNSMSVDSNTVESMLVTSTSNASVPRAPMAPPVPPDRGRSRAVVEGGRQGSRPQSVDQHLLPHTPGTGLRRAPTNPSLVVSVPGNVGLLMRQGVAEAKSQNRKDPEQSMNHLLLYLHLHYIRQRPDLIARELIYGKHACERNLYFDAISLEDKEPSQIVDLISRLSIGGFDKILSYVRIPTTKMSAPAQQAPKKELKSYVKRTAGTVQGPIFGENPNPGRQSLVSVFDELYEAGVRRIIRLYVDDMVPPHHSDAAIERAISGRDSLGLEKPRKETGCRIMVETW
;
A
#
# COMPACT_ATOMS: atom_id res chain seq x y z
N MET A 1 -5.26 40.72 21.64
CA MET A 1 -3.99 40.14 22.14
C MET A 1 -3.34 39.43 20.98
N SER A 2 -2.25 39.98 20.44
CA SER A 2 -1.65 39.52 19.18
C SER A 2 -0.21 39.12 19.45
N LEU A 3 0.14 37.86 19.19
CA LEU A 3 1.52 37.37 19.28
C LEU A 3 2.08 37.17 17.88
N SER A 4 2.91 38.13 17.47
CA SER A 4 3.70 38.11 16.24
C SER A 4 4.92 37.21 16.40
N TYR A 5 5.12 36.25 15.50
CA TYR A 5 6.39 35.54 15.35
C TYR A 5 7.25 36.21 14.26
N PRO A 6 8.56 36.47 14.50
CA PRO A 6 9.42 37.16 13.55
C PRO A 6 10.02 36.23 12.49
N VAL A 7 10.22 36.80 11.30
CA VAL A 7 10.96 36.23 10.18
C VAL A 7 12.43 36.06 10.54
N ARG A 8 13.03 34.88 10.26
CA ARG A 8 14.49 34.71 10.26
C ARG A 8 15.05 34.94 8.86
N VAL A 9 15.81 36.02 8.71
CA VAL A 9 16.60 36.35 7.52
C VAL A 9 17.93 35.57 7.56
N ALA A 10 18.42 35.15 6.40
CA ALA A 10 19.71 34.47 6.28
C ALA A 10 20.89 35.44 6.53
N GLY A 11 21.80 35.06 7.43
CA GLY A 11 23.05 35.77 7.71
C GLY A 11 24.25 35.00 7.18
N VAL A 12 24.93 35.55 6.18
CA VAL A 12 26.24 35.08 5.73
C VAL A 12 27.29 35.53 6.75
N MET A 13 28.06 34.60 7.33
CA MET A 13 29.27 34.95 8.10
C MET A 13 30.51 34.57 7.30
N GLY A 14 31.38 35.56 7.08
CA GLY A 14 32.68 35.38 6.46
C GLY A 14 33.76 34.99 7.49
N TYR A 15 34.84 34.41 6.99
CA TYR A 15 36.05 34.13 7.75
C TYR A 15 36.87 35.39 7.97
N PRO A 16 37.50 35.56 9.15
CA PRO A 16 38.77 36.24 9.27
C PRO A 16 39.93 35.22 9.22
N ASN A 17 40.90 35.47 8.34
CA ASN A 17 42.29 35.06 8.59
C ASN A 17 42.78 35.79 9.84
N ASP A 18 43.67 35.17 10.62
CA ASP A 18 44.82 35.89 11.18
C ASP A 18 45.98 34.95 11.52
N HIS A 19 47.20 35.47 11.36
CA HIS A 19 48.47 34.81 11.71
C HIS A 19 48.71 34.83 13.22
N TYR A 20 49.42 33.81 13.76
CA TYR A 20 50.46 33.89 14.80
C TYR A 20 51.09 32.48 14.88
N SER A 21 52.32 32.26 14.41
CA SER A 21 53.60 32.51 15.09
C SER A 21 54.20 31.21 15.63
N GLU A 22 55.04 30.62 14.78
CA GLU A 22 56.37 30.10 15.13
C GLU A 22 56.81 30.33 16.59
N TYR A 23 57.08 29.24 17.30
CA TYR A 23 58.01 29.18 18.42
C TYR A 23 58.75 27.85 18.33
N VAL A 24 60.08 27.95 18.20
CA VAL A 24 61.03 26.85 18.32
C VAL A 24 61.62 26.97 19.72
N ASP A 25 61.58 25.90 20.51
CA ASP A 25 62.36 25.79 21.75
C ASP A 25 63.40 24.68 21.58
N GLU A 26 64.65 25.06 21.79
CA GLU A 26 65.83 24.19 21.73
C GLU A 26 66.12 23.59 23.11
N LEU A 27 66.42 22.29 23.14
CA LEU A 27 67.41 21.57 23.98
C LEU A 27 67.59 21.93 25.49
N PRO A 28 67.89 20.92 26.33
CA PRO A 28 69.31 20.58 26.49
C PRO A 28 69.63 19.10 26.31
N GLU A 29 70.85 18.86 25.85
CA GLU A 29 71.54 17.57 25.89
C GLU A 29 71.80 17.15 27.34
N GLN A 30 71.81 15.84 27.63
CA GLN A 30 72.47 15.32 28.83
C GLN A 30 72.98 13.88 28.62
N ASP A 31 74.30 13.81 28.46
CA ASP A 31 75.23 12.84 29.05
C ASP A 31 74.96 11.33 28.94
N LEU A 32 75.56 10.75 27.89
CA LEU A 32 76.60 9.72 28.01
C LEU A 32 76.77 9.06 29.39
N TYR A 33 76.33 7.80 29.51
CA TYR A 33 77.09 6.78 30.23
C TYR A 33 77.21 5.51 29.37
N ASP A 34 78.46 5.17 29.06
CA ASP A 34 78.92 3.87 28.58
C ASP A 34 79.41 3.05 29.82
N GLU A 35 79.84 1.80 29.63
CA GLU A 35 80.05 0.73 30.63
C GLU A 35 78.76 -0.09 30.93
N ASN A 36 78.74 -1.43 30.92
CA ASN A 36 79.81 -2.41 30.66
C ASN A 36 79.18 -3.76 30.20
N PRO A 37 79.70 -4.47 29.18
CA PRO A 37 79.05 -5.67 28.64
C PRO A 37 79.69 -6.99 29.10
N ASP A 38 79.65 -7.31 30.41
CA ASP A 38 80.10 -8.62 30.94
C ASP A 38 79.39 -8.99 32.27
N ASP A 39 78.19 -9.59 32.20
CA ASP A 39 77.62 -10.40 33.31
C ASP A 39 76.90 -11.66 32.78
N PRO A 40 77.60 -12.81 32.71
CA PRO A 40 77.02 -14.08 32.30
C PRO A 40 76.54 -14.88 33.54
N GLY A 41 75.51 -14.40 34.25
CA GLY A 41 75.27 -14.86 35.63
C GLY A 41 73.85 -15.09 36.14
N VAL A 42 72.77 -14.70 35.44
CA VAL A 42 71.40 -14.87 35.97
C VAL A 42 70.53 -15.72 35.05
N SER A 43 70.36 -16.99 35.42
CA SER A 43 69.30 -17.83 34.88
C SER A 43 67.95 -17.19 35.19
N THR A 44 67.32 -16.60 34.17
CA THR A 44 65.92 -16.20 34.21
C THR A 44 65.07 -17.44 34.47
N LEU A 45 64.74 -17.67 35.74
CA LEU A 45 63.71 -18.62 36.11
C LEU A 45 62.44 -18.21 35.37
N HIS A 46 61.97 -19.08 34.48
CA HIS A 46 60.71 -18.91 33.79
C HIS A 46 59.61 -18.84 34.86
N GLU A 47 59.20 -17.64 35.25
CA GLU A 47 57.94 -17.47 35.97
C GLU A 47 56.84 -18.07 35.08
N PRO A 48 56.00 -18.98 35.61
CA PRO A 48 54.91 -19.54 34.85
C PRO A 48 53.95 -18.40 34.49
N GLU A 49 53.79 -18.13 33.20
CA GLU A 49 52.94 -17.04 32.71
C GLU A 49 51.56 -17.10 33.37
N SER A 50 51.18 -16.02 34.08
CA SER A 50 49.87 -15.94 34.72
C SER A 50 48.77 -16.16 33.66
N PRO A 51 47.75 -16.99 33.95
CA PRO A 51 46.66 -17.25 33.00
C PRO A 51 45.89 -15.97 32.62
N GLU A 52 45.93 -14.93 33.45
CA GLU A 52 45.32 -13.63 33.17
C GLU A 52 46.00 -12.91 32.01
N ASN A 53 47.34 -12.93 31.96
CA ASN A 53 48.14 -12.28 30.92
C ASN A 53 47.91 -12.91 29.53
N ASN A 54 47.68 -14.22 29.49
CA ASN A 54 47.32 -14.93 28.25
C ASN A 54 45.89 -14.60 27.77
N GLN A 55 44.94 -14.27 28.66
CA GLN A 55 43.60 -13.86 28.27
C GLN A 55 43.58 -12.46 27.64
N GLU A 56 44.23 -11.48 28.28
CA GLU A 56 44.31 -10.10 27.76
C GLU A 56 45.00 -10.04 26.39
N ARG A 57 46.00 -10.90 26.18
CA ARG A 57 46.66 -11.09 24.89
C ARG A 57 45.72 -11.68 23.83
N GLU A 58 45.02 -12.79 24.11
CA GLU A 58 44.06 -13.39 23.16
C GLU A 58 42.95 -12.37 22.80
N GLU A 59 42.43 -11.64 23.79
CA GLU A 59 41.45 -10.58 23.58
C GLU A 59 41.98 -9.46 22.67
N SER A 60 43.21 -8.99 22.92
CA SER A 60 43.85 -7.96 22.10
C SER A 60 44.08 -8.43 20.66
N GLU A 61 44.60 -9.66 20.47
CA GLU A 61 44.78 -10.27 19.15
C GLU A 61 43.45 -10.48 18.41
N LEU A 62 42.35 -10.76 19.13
CA LEU A 62 41.01 -10.83 18.56
C LEU A 62 40.47 -9.45 18.17
N ARG A 63 40.63 -8.43 19.01
CA ARG A 63 40.22 -7.05 18.72
C ARG A 63 40.98 -6.46 17.52
N GLN A 64 42.23 -6.89 17.27
CA GLN A 64 42.98 -6.45 16.09
C GLN A 64 42.42 -7.00 14.77
N LYS A 65 41.93 -8.25 14.74
CA LYS A 65 41.30 -8.88 13.56
C LYS A 65 40.08 -8.08 13.07
N ASP A 66 39.71 -8.30 11.81
CA ASP A 66 38.46 -7.75 11.28
C ASP A 66 37.23 -8.44 11.89
N LEU A 67 36.07 -7.80 11.77
CA LEU A 67 34.78 -8.30 12.28
C LEU A 67 34.47 -9.73 11.81
N TYR A 68 34.76 -10.05 10.55
CA TYR A 68 34.47 -11.36 9.99
C TYR A 68 35.37 -12.45 10.59
N ASP A 69 36.66 -12.18 10.74
CA ASP A 69 37.63 -13.09 11.32
C ASP A 69 37.34 -13.32 12.82
N ARG A 70 36.95 -12.27 13.56
CA ARG A 70 36.45 -12.38 14.95
C ARG A 70 35.25 -13.34 15.02
N CYS A 71 34.24 -13.12 14.19
CA CYS A 71 33.03 -13.94 14.15
C CYS A 71 33.32 -15.40 13.79
N SER A 72 34.10 -15.60 12.72
CA SER A 72 34.43 -16.93 12.19
C SER A 72 35.30 -17.73 13.15
N TYR A 73 36.22 -17.07 13.86
CA TYR A 73 37.02 -17.71 14.91
C TYR A 73 36.16 -18.18 16.09
N ILE A 74 35.28 -17.32 16.61
CA ILE A 74 34.43 -17.65 17.76
C ILE A 74 33.40 -18.72 17.40
N LEU A 75 32.67 -18.54 16.30
CA LEU A 75 31.67 -19.53 15.84
C LEU A 75 32.34 -20.85 15.44
N GLY A 76 33.54 -20.83 14.86
CA GLY A 76 34.30 -22.02 14.53
C GLY A 76 34.75 -22.85 15.75
N GLN A 77 35.02 -22.22 16.89
CA GLN A 77 35.30 -22.94 18.15
C GLN A 77 34.05 -23.64 18.71
N LEU A 78 32.89 -22.96 18.64
CA LEU A 78 31.59 -23.53 19.05
C LEU A 78 31.19 -24.69 18.12
N GLU A 79 31.40 -24.53 16.82
CA GLU A 79 31.07 -25.54 15.81
C GLU A 79 31.89 -26.83 16.01
N LYS A 80 33.20 -26.69 16.24
CA LYS A 80 34.13 -27.80 16.50
C LYS A 80 33.98 -28.43 17.90
N GLY A 81 33.11 -27.89 18.75
CA GLY A 81 32.96 -28.34 20.14
C GLY A 81 34.18 -28.07 21.03
N GLN A 82 35.04 -27.11 20.64
CA GLN A 82 36.20 -26.66 21.44
C GLN A 82 35.78 -25.71 22.58
N ARG A 83 34.61 -25.08 22.41
CA ARG A 83 33.94 -24.25 23.42
C ARG A 83 32.45 -24.61 23.46
N ARG A 84 31.83 -24.50 24.65
CA ARG A 84 30.38 -24.57 24.85
C ARG A 84 29.81 -23.16 25.05
N TRP A 85 28.57 -22.91 24.61
CA TRP A 85 27.94 -21.60 24.74
C TRP A 85 27.43 -21.33 26.16
N SER A 86 26.94 -22.36 26.84
CA SER A 86 26.33 -22.25 28.17
C SER A 86 26.69 -23.42 29.08
N ASP A 87 26.39 -23.31 30.37
CA ASP A 87 26.53 -24.40 31.34
C ASP A 87 25.32 -25.35 31.38
N GLU A 88 24.46 -25.30 30.36
CA GLU A 88 23.33 -26.22 30.21
C GLU A 88 23.82 -27.65 29.99
N LYS A 89 23.15 -28.61 30.66
CA LYS A 89 23.60 -30.02 30.74
C LYS A 89 23.65 -30.75 29.40
N ASP A 90 23.01 -30.19 28.38
CA ASP A 90 22.83 -30.77 27.04
C ASP A 90 24.01 -30.46 26.09
N GLU A 91 24.94 -29.59 26.49
CA GLU A 91 26.16 -29.28 25.73
C GLU A 91 27.31 -30.24 26.12
N ASN A 92 28.28 -30.45 25.22
CA ASN A 92 29.38 -31.40 25.46
C ASN A 92 30.19 -31.00 26.71
N GLN A 93 30.03 -31.76 27.80
CA GLN A 93 30.56 -31.42 29.12
C GLN A 93 32.10 -31.41 29.19
N SER A 94 32.77 -32.02 28.20
CA SER A 94 34.24 -31.95 28.05
C SER A 94 34.75 -30.63 27.45
N ALA A 95 33.88 -29.81 26.87
CA ALA A 95 34.26 -28.52 26.30
C ALA A 95 34.23 -27.39 27.35
N THR A 96 35.23 -26.51 27.30
CA THR A 96 35.32 -25.32 28.16
C THR A 96 34.22 -24.31 27.82
N LEU A 97 33.68 -23.59 28.81
CA LEU A 97 32.71 -22.52 28.57
C LEU A 97 33.33 -21.39 27.74
N LEU A 98 32.58 -20.85 26.78
CA LEU A 98 32.98 -19.69 26.00
C LEU A 98 33.13 -18.47 26.91
N GLU A 99 34.33 -17.89 26.85
CA GLU A 99 34.81 -16.81 27.70
C GLU A 99 33.92 -15.55 27.57
N PRO A 100 33.60 -14.84 28.67
CA PRO A 100 32.68 -13.69 28.64
C PRO A 100 33.10 -12.59 27.66
N TYR A 101 34.40 -12.31 27.55
CA TYR A 101 34.93 -11.30 26.63
C TYR A 101 34.68 -11.67 25.15
N LYS A 102 34.71 -12.95 24.79
CA LYS A 102 34.34 -13.40 23.42
C LYS A 102 32.86 -13.13 23.14
N LYS A 103 31.99 -13.25 24.13
CA LYS A 103 30.57 -12.86 24.01
C LYS A 103 30.39 -11.34 23.88
N ALA A 104 31.22 -10.54 24.56
CA ALA A 104 31.25 -9.08 24.37
C ALA A 104 31.69 -8.71 22.94
N ILE A 105 32.79 -9.28 22.44
CA ILE A 105 33.27 -9.09 21.06
C ILE A 105 32.18 -9.44 20.02
N LEU A 106 31.31 -10.41 20.30
CA LEU A 106 30.21 -10.77 19.39
C LEU A 106 29.12 -9.67 19.23
N ILE A 107 29.04 -8.69 20.13
CA ILE A 107 28.02 -7.64 20.14
C ILE A 107 28.61 -6.23 19.98
N GLU A 108 29.92 -6.13 19.84
CA GLU A 108 30.65 -4.88 19.66
C GLU A 108 30.49 -4.30 18.25
N THR A 109 30.93 -3.04 18.11
CA THR A 109 31.12 -2.37 16.82
C THR A 109 32.60 -2.14 16.55
N ASP A 110 32.98 -2.20 15.28
CA ASP A 110 34.30 -1.83 14.79
C ASP A 110 34.23 -0.45 14.14
N GLU A 111 34.70 0.56 14.86
CA GLU A 111 34.71 1.96 14.41
C GLU A 111 35.55 2.19 13.13
N ARG A 112 36.39 1.22 12.76
CA ARG A 112 37.17 1.22 11.52
C ARG A 112 36.29 1.05 10.27
N ASP A 113 35.21 0.28 10.35
CA ASP A 113 34.24 0.10 9.24
C ASP A 113 32.95 0.86 9.54
N ARG A 114 32.88 2.11 9.07
CA ARG A 114 31.72 2.99 9.29
C ARG A 114 30.46 2.58 8.53
N GLU A 115 30.56 1.69 7.54
CA GLU A 115 29.42 1.24 6.73
C GLU A 115 28.84 -0.08 7.27
N HIS A 116 29.70 -0.95 7.82
CA HIS A 116 29.33 -2.29 8.30
C HIS A 116 29.87 -2.59 9.73
N PRO A 117 29.71 -1.69 10.71
CA PRO A 117 30.46 -1.74 11.96
C PRO A 117 30.09 -2.90 12.89
N SER A 118 28.93 -3.56 12.72
CA SER A 118 28.51 -4.65 13.62
C SER A 118 28.61 -6.04 12.96
N LEU A 119 28.84 -7.07 13.77
CA LEU A 119 28.83 -8.47 13.29
C LEU A 119 27.55 -8.88 12.59
N LEU A 120 26.43 -8.19 12.87
CA LEU A 120 25.16 -8.45 12.20
C LEU A 120 25.21 -8.08 10.70
N HIS A 121 26.03 -7.10 10.31
CA HIS A 121 26.36 -6.82 8.91
C HIS A 121 27.25 -7.91 8.30
N ALA A 122 28.24 -8.41 9.03
CA ALA A 122 29.10 -9.50 8.57
C ALA A 122 28.31 -10.81 8.33
N LEU A 123 27.41 -11.16 9.25
CA LEU A 123 26.46 -12.29 9.11
C LEU A 123 25.56 -12.10 7.88
N ALA A 124 24.99 -10.91 7.68
CA ALA A 124 24.17 -10.60 6.51
C ALA A 124 24.94 -10.74 5.19
N ARG A 125 26.24 -10.39 5.19
CA ARG A 125 27.11 -10.34 4.01
C ARG A 125 27.74 -11.69 3.64
N ARG A 126 27.86 -12.64 4.56
CA ARG A 126 28.53 -13.95 4.36
C ARG A 126 27.78 -15.13 4.96
N TRP A 127 26.45 -15.07 4.96
CA TRP A 127 25.56 -16.02 5.65
C TRP A 127 25.85 -17.50 5.37
N ASN A 128 26.22 -17.82 4.12
CA ASN A 128 26.49 -19.19 3.67
C ASN A 128 27.76 -19.84 4.25
N GLN A 129 28.52 -19.13 5.08
CA GLN A 129 29.74 -19.63 5.72
C GLN A 129 29.51 -20.10 7.17
N TYR A 130 28.29 -19.97 7.70
CA TYR A 130 27.95 -20.30 9.09
C TYR A 130 27.02 -21.52 9.17
N HIS A 131 27.42 -22.55 9.91
CA HIS A 131 26.66 -23.80 10.03
C HIS A 131 25.52 -23.69 11.05
N THR A 132 24.43 -23.02 10.65
CA THR A 132 23.24 -22.75 11.48
C THR A 132 22.44 -23.99 11.91
N GLU A 133 22.78 -25.16 11.38
CA GLU A 133 22.25 -26.44 11.86
C GLU A 133 22.86 -26.90 13.18
N ASN A 134 24.05 -26.41 13.53
CA ASN A 134 24.61 -26.63 14.87
C ASN A 134 23.82 -25.77 15.88
N PRO A 135 23.19 -26.37 16.91
CA PRO A 135 22.34 -25.63 17.86
C PRO A 135 23.13 -24.63 18.71
N ILE A 136 24.42 -24.87 18.95
CA ILE A 136 25.30 -23.98 19.74
C ILE A 136 25.65 -22.74 18.90
N VAL A 137 26.01 -22.92 17.62
CA VAL A 137 26.21 -21.82 16.66
C VAL A 137 24.91 -21.02 16.48
N ARG A 138 23.76 -21.70 16.43
CA ARG A 138 22.43 -21.08 16.37
C ARG A 138 22.14 -20.20 17.59
N LYS A 139 22.40 -20.68 18.83
CA LYS A 139 22.29 -19.87 20.06
C LYS A 139 23.16 -18.61 19.98
N ALA A 140 24.40 -18.74 19.50
CA ALA A 140 25.32 -17.61 19.35
C ALA A 140 24.82 -16.57 18.34
N ILE A 141 24.32 -17.01 17.17
CA ILE A 141 23.77 -16.10 16.15
C ILE A 141 22.49 -15.40 16.65
N ILE A 142 21.61 -16.10 17.38
CA ILE A 142 20.44 -15.49 18.03
C ILE A 142 20.87 -14.38 19.01
N TYR A 143 21.88 -14.65 19.84
CA TYR A 143 22.43 -13.65 20.76
C TYR A 143 23.00 -12.41 20.03
N ILE A 144 23.70 -12.59 18.89
CA ILE A 144 24.16 -11.48 18.05
C ILE A 144 22.95 -10.67 17.53
N ILE A 145 21.92 -11.33 16.99
CA ILE A 145 20.70 -10.65 16.49
C ILE A 145 20.00 -9.87 17.60
N GLU A 146 19.90 -10.42 18.82
CA GLU A 146 19.24 -9.75 19.95
C GLU A 146 20.06 -8.57 20.47
N LYS A 147 21.37 -8.73 20.66
CA LYS A 147 22.21 -7.84 21.46
C LYS A 147 23.12 -6.90 20.67
N ALA A 148 23.51 -7.25 19.44
CA ALA A 148 24.33 -6.36 18.63
C ALA A 148 23.55 -5.08 18.28
N PRO A 149 24.24 -3.93 18.19
CA PRO A 149 23.64 -2.69 17.73
C PRO A 149 23.22 -2.83 16.26
N LYS A 150 22.06 -2.22 15.98
CA LYS A 150 21.33 -2.36 14.72
C LYS A 150 21.30 -1.07 13.90
N ASN A 151 21.58 0.08 14.53
CA ASN A 151 21.38 1.39 13.93
C ASN A 151 22.51 2.36 14.31
N GLY A 152 23.36 2.69 13.35
CA GLY A 152 24.24 3.86 13.37
C GLY A 152 23.91 4.79 12.21
N VAL A 153 24.20 6.09 12.38
CA VAL A 153 23.74 7.19 11.48
C VAL A 153 24.27 7.06 10.03
N LYS A 154 25.27 6.21 9.78
CA LYS A 154 25.90 5.99 8.48
C LYS A 154 25.98 4.51 8.06
N GLU A 155 25.34 3.62 8.82
CA GLU A 155 25.41 2.18 8.59
C GLU A 155 24.55 1.77 7.39
N ALA A 156 25.04 0.86 6.56
CA ALA A 156 24.30 0.33 5.43
C ALA A 156 23.25 -0.69 5.93
N PRO A 157 21.95 -0.55 5.60
CA PRO A 157 20.90 -1.39 6.18
C PRO A 157 21.19 -2.89 6.13
N ILE A 158 20.97 -3.56 7.26
CA ILE A 158 21.31 -4.98 7.43
C ILE A 158 20.56 -5.86 6.43
N TRP A 159 19.30 -5.54 6.13
CA TRP A 159 18.55 -6.23 5.07
C TRP A 159 19.11 -5.95 3.66
N LEU A 160 19.68 -4.76 3.41
CA LEU A 160 20.26 -4.40 2.11
C LEU A 160 21.56 -5.18 1.87
N GLN A 161 22.37 -5.39 2.91
CA GLN A 161 23.54 -6.26 2.83
C GLN A 161 23.15 -7.69 2.47
N ALA A 162 22.14 -8.24 3.14
CA ALA A 162 21.63 -9.59 2.86
C ALA A 162 21.04 -9.72 1.45
N VAL A 163 20.25 -8.74 1.01
CA VAL A 163 19.65 -8.74 -0.34
C VAL A 163 20.73 -8.60 -1.43
N SER A 164 21.70 -7.70 -1.25
CA SER A 164 22.74 -7.41 -2.25
C SER A 164 23.71 -8.57 -2.45
N HIS A 165 23.97 -9.37 -1.41
CA HIS A 165 24.81 -10.57 -1.48
C HIS A 165 24.01 -11.87 -1.73
N GLY A 166 22.68 -11.79 -1.95
CA GLY A 166 21.82 -12.95 -2.24
C GLY A 166 21.51 -13.84 -1.03
N HIS A 167 21.77 -13.37 0.19
CA HIS A 167 21.65 -14.11 1.44
C HIS A 167 20.27 -13.93 2.11
N LEU A 168 19.18 -14.13 1.36
CA LEU A 168 17.81 -14.03 1.89
C LEU A 168 17.51 -15.03 3.02
N GLU A 169 18.24 -16.15 3.08
CA GLU A 169 18.12 -17.14 4.16
C GLU A 169 18.48 -16.55 5.54
N PHE A 170 19.29 -15.49 5.61
CA PHE A 170 19.53 -14.76 6.86
C PHE A 170 18.28 -14.03 7.36
N ILE A 171 17.54 -13.36 6.46
CA ILE A 171 16.28 -12.68 6.81
C ILE A 171 15.20 -13.71 7.22
N LYS A 172 15.17 -14.87 6.55
CA LYS A 172 14.33 -16.00 6.96
C LYS A 172 14.73 -16.59 8.32
N PHE A 173 16.01 -16.69 8.62
CA PHE A 173 16.50 -17.12 9.94
C PHE A 173 16.03 -16.17 11.04
N ILE A 174 16.18 -14.85 10.84
CA ILE A 174 15.64 -13.84 11.76
C ILE A 174 14.13 -14.01 11.91
N LYS A 175 13.39 -14.21 10.81
CA LYS A 175 11.94 -14.46 10.85
C LYS A 175 11.56 -15.70 11.66
N GLN A 176 12.35 -16.78 11.57
CA GLN A 176 12.07 -18.05 12.22
C GLN A 176 12.46 -18.07 13.70
N HIS A 177 13.59 -17.45 14.06
CA HIS A 177 14.18 -17.56 15.39
C HIS A 177 14.10 -16.26 16.22
N CYS A 178 14.06 -15.09 15.57
CA CYS A 178 14.06 -13.78 16.22
C CYS A 178 12.95 -12.85 15.66
N PRO A 179 11.68 -13.29 15.50
CA PRO A 179 10.65 -12.55 14.77
C PRO A 179 10.34 -11.15 15.34
N ALA A 180 10.65 -10.90 16.61
CA ALA A 180 10.50 -9.60 17.26
C ALA A 180 11.46 -8.52 16.71
N HIS A 181 12.65 -8.91 16.23
CA HIS A 181 13.64 -7.98 15.64
C HIS A 181 13.46 -7.79 14.13
N LEU A 182 12.66 -8.62 13.47
CA LEU A 182 12.44 -8.51 12.03
C LEU A 182 11.82 -7.16 11.62
N PRO A 183 10.80 -6.59 12.30
CA PRO A 183 10.26 -5.28 11.95
C PRO A 183 11.30 -4.16 12.05
N GLU A 184 12.16 -4.19 13.06
CA GLU A 184 13.25 -3.21 13.24
C GLU A 184 14.23 -3.27 12.07
N ILE A 185 14.66 -4.48 11.68
CA ILE A 185 15.54 -4.68 10.53
C ILE A 185 14.84 -4.24 9.23
N LEU A 186 13.59 -4.62 8.97
CA LEU A 186 12.86 -4.20 7.77
C LEU A 186 12.58 -2.68 7.72
N ALA A 187 12.65 -1.98 8.84
CA ALA A 187 12.44 -0.52 8.94
C ALA A 187 13.68 0.30 8.57
N MET A 188 14.89 -0.27 8.66
CA MET A 188 16.15 0.42 8.35
C MET A 188 16.10 1.04 6.95
N GLN A 189 16.47 2.32 6.86
CA GLN A 189 16.50 3.09 5.62
C GLN A 189 17.94 3.28 5.14
N ASP A 190 18.16 3.19 3.83
CA ASP A 190 19.48 3.45 3.22
C ASP A 190 19.81 4.97 3.14
N ASP A 191 20.91 5.28 2.44
CA ASP A 191 21.33 6.63 2.12
C ASP A 191 20.23 7.44 1.41
N LYS A 192 19.42 6.79 0.56
CA LYS A 192 18.25 7.35 -0.14
C LYS A 192 16.97 7.41 0.70
N GLY A 193 16.96 6.90 1.93
CA GLY A 193 15.74 6.82 2.74
C GLY A 193 14.84 5.62 2.41
N GLN A 194 15.28 4.72 1.54
CA GLN A 194 14.50 3.55 1.13
C GLN A 194 14.70 2.41 2.13
N ASN A 195 13.58 1.90 2.67
CA ASN A 195 13.56 0.67 3.47
C ASN A 195 13.30 -0.57 2.60
N PHE A 196 13.26 -1.76 3.22
CA PHE A 196 13.08 -3.04 2.52
C PHE A 196 11.91 -3.05 1.52
N PHE A 197 10.76 -2.46 1.87
CA PHE A 197 9.59 -2.48 0.98
C PHE A 197 9.70 -1.48 -0.18
N HIS A 198 10.39 -0.35 -0.01
CA HIS A 198 10.71 0.55 -1.12
C HIS A 198 11.53 -0.21 -2.18
N HIS A 199 12.64 -0.83 -1.76
CA HIS A 199 13.52 -1.61 -2.63
C HIS A 199 12.79 -2.78 -3.29
N LEU A 200 12.00 -3.53 -2.53
CA LEU A 200 11.25 -4.68 -3.02
C LEU A 200 10.32 -4.31 -4.19
N PHE A 201 9.55 -3.23 -4.08
CA PHE A 201 8.67 -2.80 -5.17
C PHE A 201 9.43 -2.06 -6.27
N TYR A 202 10.46 -1.28 -5.95
CA TYR A 202 11.27 -0.53 -6.92
C TYR A 202 12.07 -1.45 -7.86
N LEU A 203 12.69 -2.52 -7.36
CA LEU A 203 13.39 -3.52 -8.19
C LEU A 203 12.47 -4.11 -9.26
N ALA A 204 11.21 -4.39 -8.91
CA ALA A 204 10.23 -4.91 -9.85
C ALA A 204 9.72 -3.89 -10.87
N ILE A 205 9.84 -2.58 -10.58
CA ILE A 205 9.58 -1.49 -11.53
C ILE A 205 10.73 -1.40 -12.53
N ARG A 206 11.97 -1.41 -12.03
CA ARG A 206 13.18 -1.31 -12.85
C ARG A 206 13.31 -2.49 -13.83
N ASP A 207 13.22 -3.72 -13.33
CA ASP A 207 13.58 -4.91 -14.11
C ASP A 207 12.37 -5.56 -14.80
N ASN A 208 11.15 -5.32 -14.30
CA ASN A 208 9.81 -5.59 -14.89
C ASN A 208 9.55 -6.98 -15.54
N THR A 209 10.42 -7.98 -15.33
CA THR A 209 10.20 -9.35 -15.82
C THR A 209 9.03 -10.01 -15.10
N ASN A 210 8.40 -11.01 -15.73
CA ASN A 210 7.34 -11.79 -15.08
C ASN A 210 7.87 -12.53 -13.83
N GLN A 211 9.13 -12.98 -13.88
CA GLN A 211 9.81 -13.65 -12.76
C GLN A 211 10.03 -12.68 -11.59
N GLN A 212 10.65 -11.52 -11.84
CA GLN A 212 10.86 -10.50 -10.80
C GLN A 212 9.54 -10.05 -10.19
N ARG A 213 8.50 -9.85 -11.02
CA ARG A 213 7.16 -9.53 -10.53
C ARG A 213 6.59 -10.63 -9.64
N LYS A 214 6.75 -11.92 -9.99
CA LYS A 214 6.31 -13.05 -9.16
C LYS A 214 7.06 -13.05 -7.81
N GLU A 215 8.39 -13.07 -7.83
CA GLU A 215 9.22 -13.07 -6.63
C GLU A 215 8.91 -11.89 -5.70
N THR A 216 8.61 -10.72 -6.27
CA THR A 216 8.23 -9.53 -5.51
C THR A 216 6.91 -9.72 -4.76
N LEU A 217 5.92 -10.37 -5.37
CA LEU A 217 4.66 -10.71 -4.68
C LEU A 217 4.88 -11.79 -3.62
N ASP A 218 5.69 -12.81 -3.91
CA ASP A 218 5.96 -13.91 -2.99
C ASP A 218 6.70 -13.39 -1.73
N ARG A 219 7.77 -12.60 -1.91
CA ARG A 219 8.49 -11.92 -0.81
C ARG A 219 7.59 -10.90 -0.10
N ALA A 220 6.79 -10.11 -0.81
CA ALA A 220 5.93 -9.13 -0.15
C ALA A 220 4.86 -9.80 0.72
N LYS A 221 4.24 -10.90 0.26
CA LYS A 221 3.37 -11.75 1.11
C LYS A 221 4.13 -12.32 2.30
N GLU A 222 5.37 -12.76 2.10
CA GLU A 222 6.19 -13.41 3.13
C GLU A 222 6.54 -12.46 4.29
N TYR A 223 6.85 -11.19 3.99
CA TYR A 223 7.33 -10.20 4.98
C TYR A 223 6.27 -9.19 5.42
N PHE A 224 5.18 -8.98 4.67
CA PHE A 224 4.10 -8.07 5.05
C PHE A 224 3.46 -8.33 6.43
N PRO A 225 3.35 -9.57 6.96
CA PRO A 225 2.89 -9.78 8.34
C PRO A 225 3.73 -9.06 9.41
N HIS A 226 5.00 -8.76 9.11
CA HIS A 226 5.94 -8.05 9.99
C HIS A 226 6.08 -6.55 9.64
N ALA A 227 5.40 -6.07 8.60
CA ALA A 227 5.42 -4.66 8.20
C ALA A 227 4.53 -3.81 9.11
N THR A 228 5.13 -2.94 9.92
CA THR A 228 4.39 -1.98 10.76
C THR A 228 3.85 -0.81 9.93
N ALA A 229 2.96 -0.01 10.52
CA ALA A 229 2.48 1.22 9.90
C ALA A 229 3.64 2.19 9.58
N GLN A 230 4.64 2.26 10.47
CA GLN A 230 5.83 3.09 10.32
C GLN A 230 6.64 2.71 9.08
N ILE A 231 6.86 1.42 8.83
CA ILE A 231 7.59 0.93 7.66
C ILE A 231 6.86 1.30 6.36
N LEU A 232 5.52 1.24 6.37
CA LEU A 232 4.68 1.46 5.18
C LEU A 232 4.33 2.94 4.93
N ALA A 233 4.48 3.80 5.94
CA ALA A 233 4.29 5.25 5.83
C ALA A 233 5.62 6.04 5.76
N ALA A 234 6.76 5.39 6.02
CA ALA A 234 8.09 5.98 5.83
C ALA A 234 8.24 6.48 4.39
N GLN A 235 8.84 7.66 4.24
CA GLN A 235 9.13 8.28 2.95
C GLN A 235 10.62 8.13 2.62
N ASP A 236 10.94 7.93 1.35
CA ASP A 236 12.30 8.13 0.84
C ASP A 236 12.71 9.62 0.83
N LYS A 237 14.00 9.90 0.59
CA LYS A 237 14.56 11.26 0.58
C LYS A 237 14.57 11.90 -0.81
N GLU A 238 14.45 11.09 -1.87
CA GLU A 238 14.56 11.59 -3.25
C GLU A 238 13.26 12.29 -3.68
N ASP A 239 12.14 11.59 -3.53
CA ASP A 239 10.82 11.97 -4.02
C ASP A 239 9.77 12.04 -2.90
N ASN A 240 10.12 11.73 -1.64
CA ASN A 240 9.19 11.52 -0.55
C ASN A 240 8.11 10.44 -0.86
N ASN A 241 8.43 9.47 -1.72
CA ASN A 241 7.52 8.35 -1.98
C ASN A 241 7.54 7.39 -0.79
N THR A 242 6.39 6.78 -0.49
CA THR A 242 6.28 5.66 0.46
C THR A 242 6.29 4.32 -0.29
N PRO A 243 6.45 3.15 0.37
CA PRO A 243 6.35 1.85 -0.30
C PRO A 243 5.01 1.63 -1.02
N ILE A 244 3.95 2.29 -0.55
CA ILE A 244 2.61 2.21 -1.14
C ILE A 244 2.55 2.92 -2.49
N HIS A 245 3.30 4.02 -2.69
CA HIS A 245 3.45 4.64 -4.00
C HIS A 245 4.07 3.66 -5.00
N TYR A 246 5.20 3.03 -4.64
CA TYR A 246 5.86 2.03 -5.49
C TYR A 246 5.00 0.78 -5.74
N ALA A 247 4.28 0.29 -4.72
CA ALA A 247 3.34 -0.84 -4.88
C ALA A 247 2.17 -0.52 -5.82
N LEU A 248 1.75 0.75 -5.91
CA LEU A 248 0.68 1.21 -6.80
C LEU A 248 1.19 1.69 -8.17
N HIS A 249 2.49 1.60 -8.45
CA HIS A 249 3.02 1.90 -9.78
C HIS A 249 2.37 0.99 -10.84
N PRO A 250 1.99 1.50 -12.03
CA PRO A 250 1.26 0.69 -13.03
C PRO A 250 1.96 -0.61 -13.43
N GLN A 251 3.30 -0.61 -13.56
CA GLN A 251 4.04 -1.84 -13.84
C GLN A 251 3.89 -2.89 -12.74
N GLN A 252 3.67 -2.48 -11.49
CA GLN A 252 3.35 -3.41 -10.41
C GLN A 252 1.92 -3.91 -10.48
N CYS A 253 0.93 -3.06 -10.81
CA CYS A 253 -0.48 -3.47 -10.80
C CYS A 253 -0.93 -4.26 -12.04
N LEU A 254 -0.32 -4.00 -13.21
CA LEU A 254 -0.79 -4.55 -14.49
C LEU A 254 -0.63 -6.08 -14.58
N GLY A 255 -1.71 -6.76 -14.97
CA GLY A 255 -1.77 -8.22 -15.12
C GLY A 255 -1.66 -9.02 -13.82
N ARG A 256 -1.72 -8.37 -12.65
CA ARG A 256 -1.68 -9.06 -11.35
C ARG A 256 -2.98 -9.78 -11.02
N GLY A 257 -2.90 -10.81 -10.18
CA GLY A 257 -4.06 -11.48 -9.59
C GLY A 257 -4.64 -10.74 -8.38
N GLN A 258 -5.81 -11.20 -7.90
CA GLN A 258 -6.51 -10.63 -6.74
C GLN A 258 -5.68 -10.66 -5.44
N GLU A 259 -4.71 -11.57 -5.32
CA GLU A 259 -3.81 -11.63 -4.17
C GLU A 259 -2.94 -10.38 -4.02
N TYR A 260 -2.45 -9.83 -5.14
CA TYR A 260 -1.70 -8.57 -5.15
C TYR A 260 -2.61 -7.41 -4.76
N VAL A 261 -3.84 -7.40 -5.29
CA VAL A 261 -4.84 -6.38 -4.96
C VAL A 261 -5.18 -6.41 -3.47
N LYS A 262 -5.37 -7.61 -2.88
CA LYS A 262 -5.60 -7.79 -1.44
C LYS A 262 -4.42 -7.23 -0.63
N LEU A 263 -3.19 -7.63 -0.96
CA LEU A 263 -1.98 -7.15 -0.28
C LEU A 263 -1.86 -5.62 -0.31
N ALA A 264 -2.01 -4.99 -1.47
CA ALA A 264 -1.90 -3.53 -1.59
C ALA A 264 -3.02 -2.79 -0.83
N LYS A 265 -4.24 -3.35 -0.76
CA LYS A 265 -5.32 -2.81 0.10
C LYS A 265 -4.96 -2.90 1.59
N GLU A 266 -4.44 -4.03 2.04
CA GLU A 266 -4.04 -4.22 3.45
C GLU A 266 -2.85 -3.31 3.83
N MET A 267 -1.92 -3.05 2.90
CA MET A 267 -0.86 -2.06 3.09
C MET A 267 -1.42 -0.65 3.31
N VAL A 268 -2.36 -0.21 2.45
CA VAL A 268 -3.05 1.08 2.60
C VAL A 268 -3.73 1.15 3.96
N GLN A 269 -4.59 0.18 4.29
CA GLN A 269 -5.32 0.14 5.56
C GLN A 269 -4.42 0.23 6.79
N ARG A 270 -3.24 -0.40 6.75
CA ARG A 270 -2.30 -0.40 7.88
C ARG A 270 -1.53 0.92 8.01
N ALA A 271 -1.19 1.58 6.91
CA ALA A 271 -0.41 2.81 6.92
C ALA A 271 -1.26 4.08 7.07
N ASP A 272 -2.54 4.03 6.68
CA ASP A 272 -3.42 5.18 6.46
C ASP A 272 -3.39 6.22 7.59
N LYS A 273 -3.62 5.78 8.83
CA LYS A 273 -3.67 6.63 10.05
C LYS A 273 -2.32 7.27 10.41
N LEU A 274 -1.21 6.76 9.86
CA LEU A 274 0.11 7.35 10.02
C LEU A 274 0.46 8.25 8.83
N MET A 275 0.04 7.89 7.61
CA MET A 275 0.18 8.74 6.43
C MET A 275 -0.57 10.07 6.61
N GLU A 276 -1.77 10.05 7.22
CA GLU A 276 -2.55 11.24 7.64
C GLU A 276 -1.76 12.32 8.41
N ARG A 277 -0.57 11.99 8.94
CA ARG A 277 0.28 12.92 9.69
C ARG A 277 1.36 13.62 8.86
N GLY A 278 1.32 13.49 7.53
CA GLY A 278 2.21 14.22 6.60
C GLY A 278 2.85 13.40 5.48
N ALA A 279 2.57 12.09 5.38
CA ALA A 279 3.09 11.21 4.34
C ALA A 279 2.03 10.79 3.30
N GLU A 280 0.91 11.51 3.22
CA GLU A 280 -0.15 11.23 2.23
C GLU A 280 0.27 11.59 0.80
N PHE A 281 1.20 12.54 0.64
CA PHE A 281 1.68 13.06 -0.63
C PHE A 281 3.20 12.91 -0.74
N ASN A 282 3.67 12.59 -1.94
CA ASN A 282 5.07 12.69 -2.30
C ASN A 282 5.49 14.15 -2.58
N ARG A 283 6.77 14.38 -2.89
CA ARG A 283 7.39 15.69 -3.16
C ARG A 283 6.76 16.44 -4.34
N LEU A 284 6.10 15.74 -5.25
CA LEU A 284 5.38 16.33 -6.38
C LEU A 284 3.93 16.72 -6.02
N GLY A 285 3.51 16.53 -4.77
CA GLY A 285 2.13 16.71 -4.31
C GLY A 285 1.19 15.64 -4.85
N GLN A 286 1.69 14.42 -5.08
CA GLN A 286 0.91 13.30 -5.58
C GLN A 286 0.62 12.31 -4.44
N SER A 287 -0.65 11.96 -4.27
CA SER A 287 -1.06 10.80 -3.48
C SER A 287 -0.69 9.49 -4.19
N PRO A 288 -0.73 8.32 -3.53
CA PRO A 288 -0.54 7.04 -4.19
C PRO A 288 -1.55 6.76 -5.33
N TYR A 289 -2.76 7.32 -5.26
CA TYR A 289 -3.75 7.26 -6.35
C TYR A 289 -3.30 8.09 -7.56
N GLN A 290 -2.87 9.32 -7.33
CA GLN A 290 -2.41 10.24 -8.38
C GLN A 290 -1.10 9.77 -9.02
N TYR A 291 -0.16 9.28 -8.22
CA TYR A 291 1.08 8.66 -8.67
C TYR A 291 0.80 7.52 -9.66
N CYS A 292 -0.14 6.62 -9.34
CA CYS A 292 -0.59 5.57 -10.24
C CYS A 292 -1.18 6.13 -11.56
N LEU A 293 -2.05 7.13 -11.49
CA LEU A 293 -2.65 7.75 -12.68
C LEU A 293 -1.62 8.44 -13.58
N VAL A 294 -0.73 9.26 -13.00
CA VAL A 294 0.31 10.01 -13.73
C VAL A 294 1.27 9.04 -14.43
N HIS A 295 1.77 8.03 -13.72
CA HIS A 295 2.65 7.03 -14.32
C HIS A 295 1.92 6.16 -15.35
N SER A 296 0.60 5.95 -15.22
CA SER A 296 -0.20 5.21 -16.21
C SER A 296 -0.35 6.02 -17.50
N ALA A 297 -0.63 7.32 -17.40
CA ALA A 297 -0.68 8.24 -18.54
C ALA A 297 0.68 8.33 -19.25
N GLN A 298 1.77 8.53 -18.51
CA GLN A 298 3.14 8.53 -19.06
C GLN A 298 3.47 7.23 -19.80
N ARG A 299 3.08 6.06 -19.23
CA ARG A 299 3.28 4.77 -19.89
C ARG A 299 2.46 4.64 -21.18
N LYS A 300 1.21 5.13 -21.20
CA LYS A 300 0.36 5.12 -22.40
C LYS A 300 0.95 6.02 -23.51
N MET A 301 1.49 7.18 -23.16
CA MET A 301 2.21 8.07 -24.10
C MET A 301 3.51 7.44 -24.64
N LYS A 302 4.26 6.70 -23.81
CA LYS A 302 5.47 5.97 -24.26
C LYS A 302 5.18 4.79 -25.19
N MET A 303 4.05 4.10 -24.98
CA MET A 303 3.62 2.96 -25.81
C MET A 303 3.02 3.41 -27.15
N ASN A 304 2.24 4.49 -27.12
CA ASN A 304 1.61 5.10 -28.30
C ASN A 304 2.09 6.55 -28.42
N PRO A 305 3.34 6.79 -28.86
CA PRO A 305 3.79 8.16 -29.11
C PRO A 305 2.86 8.80 -30.15
N PRO A 306 2.45 10.07 -29.97
CA PRO A 306 1.68 10.77 -30.99
C PRO A 306 2.48 10.75 -32.29
N LYS A 307 1.84 10.31 -33.39
CA LYS A 307 2.47 10.39 -34.71
C LYS A 307 2.94 11.83 -34.92
N PRO A 308 4.19 12.07 -35.36
CA PRO A 308 4.61 13.43 -35.70
C PRO A 308 3.63 13.99 -36.73
N PRO A 309 3.32 15.31 -36.68
CA PRO A 309 2.47 15.92 -37.67
C PRO A 309 3.04 15.60 -39.05
N ILE A 310 2.21 15.03 -39.92
CA ILE A 310 2.60 14.73 -41.29
C ILE A 310 2.89 16.08 -41.94
N THR A 311 4.17 16.42 -42.07
CA THR A 311 4.61 17.49 -42.95
C THR A 311 4.00 17.22 -44.31
N ALA A 312 3.24 18.18 -44.82
CA ALA A 312 2.59 18.06 -46.12
C ALA A 312 3.62 17.62 -47.17
N PRO A 313 3.25 16.75 -48.13
CA PRO A 313 4.16 16.34 -49.18
C PRO A 313 4.54 17.58 -49.99
N ASN A 314 5.81 18.00 -49.88
CA ASN A 314 6.42 18.84 -50.91
C ASN A 314 6.59 17.95 -52.14
N ASP A 315 5.76 18.19 -53.16
CA ASP A 315 5.80 17.46 -54.42
C ASP A 315 7.21 17.50 -55.05
N PRO A 316 7.88 16.35 -55.25
CA PRO A 316 9.03 16.27 -56.13
C PRO A 316 8.52 16.12 -57.56
N ILE A 317 8.91 17.07 -58.41
CA ILE A 317 8.64 17.09 -59.85
C ILE A 317 8.99 15.73 -60.49
N GLN A 318 8.03 15.15 -61.21
CA GLN A 318 8.31 14.06 -62.15
C GLN A 318 9.13 14.61 -63.33
N ASP A 319 10.30 14.05 -63.63
CA ASP A 319 10.48 13.18 -64.81
C ASP A 319 11.92 12.60 -64.90
N VAL A 320 12.09 11.68 -65.86
CA VAL A 320 13.32 11.08 -66.43
C VAL A 320 13.66 9.65 -65.97
N LYS A 321 12.97 8.73 -66.63
CA LYS A 321 13.39 7.39 -67.11
C LYS A 321 14.89 7.06 -66.97
N ARG A 322 15.21 5.88 -66.39
CA ARG A 322 15.68 4.69 -67.16
C ARG A 322 15.95 3.46 -66.28
N LEU A 323 15.37 2.34 -66.72
CA LEU A 323 15.95 0.99 -66.80
C LEU A 323 17.23 0.70 -65.97
N ASN A 324 17.15 -0.20 -64.98
CA ASN A 324 17.40 -1.62 -65.25
C ASN A 324 16.97 -2.55 -64.10
N SER A 325 16.80 -3.82 -64.43
CA SER A 325 16.23 -4.89 -63.62
C SER A 325 17.28 -5.90 -63.09
N ASN A 326 16.83 -6.78 -62.19
CA ASN A 326 17.46 -8.06 -61.77
C ASN A 326 18.60 -7.90 -60.73
N LEU A 327 18.86 -8.79 -59.77
CA LEU A 327 18.62 -10.24 -59.64
C LEU A 327 18.91 -10.70 -58.18
N ALA A 328 18.26 -11.79 -57.74
CA ALA A 328 18.72 -12.83 -56.80
C ALA A 328 19.08 -12.53 -55.31
N GLU A 329 18.42 -13.34 -54.47
CA GLU A 329 18.88 -13.80 -53.15
C GLU A 329 20.18 -14.62 -53.27
N GLU A 330 21.05 -14.62 -52.25
CA GLU A 330 21.19 -15.79 -51.35
C GLU A 330 22.30 -15.67 -50.27
N THR A 331 21.99 -16.23 -49.11
CA THR A 331 22.87 -16.90 -48.12
C THR A 331 24.11 -16.24 -47.48
N LYS A 332 24.04 -16.16 -46.14
CA LYS A 332 25.00 -16.67 -45.14
C LYS A 332 26.51 -16.70 -45.50
N SER A 333 27.33 -16.06 -44.66
CA SER A 333 28.19 -16.79 -43.69
C SER A 333 28.95 -15.88 -42.72
N ARG A 334 29.37 -16.45 -41.58
CA ARG A 334 30.25 -15.90 -40.54
C ARG A 334 31.42 -16.89 -40.39
N PRO A 335 32.69 -16.43 -40.39
CA PRO A 335 33.56 -16.62 -39.21
C PRO A 335 34.32 -15.30 -38.86
N THR A 336 34.54 -14.87 -37.61
CA THR A 336 35.23 -15.46 -36.43
C THR A 336 36.69 -14.98 -36.29
N THR A 337 36.97 -14.20 -35.21
CA THR A 337 38.30 -13.86 -34.65
C THR A 337 39.25 -13.02 -35.54
N VAL A 338 40.30 -12.31 -35.06
CA VAL A 338 41.18 -12.47 -33.88
C VAL A 338 41.50 -11.12 -33.21
N ALA A 339 42.03 -11.18 -31.99
CA ALA A 339 42.45 -10.07 -31.11
C ALA A 339 43.59 -9.18 -31.65
N ALA A 340 43.77 -8.00 -31.01
CA ALA A 340 45.02 -7.55 -30.35
C ALA A 340 45.24 -6.01 -30.37
N ASN A 341 44.91 -5.36 -29.26
CA ASN A 341 45.87 -4.65 -28.40
C ASN A 341 46.91 -3.68 -29.04
N VAL A 342 46.64 -2.37 -29.03
CA VAL A 342 47.67 -1.31 -29.04
C VAL A 342 47.31 -0.21 -28.03
N LYS A 343 48.34 0.45 -27.48
CA LYS A 343 48.35 1.23 -26.24
C LYS A 343 48.53 2.74 -26.53
N ALA A 344 47.86 3.60 -25.74
CA ALA A 344 48.26 4.99 -25.44
C ALA A 344 48.06 6.07 -26.58
N PRO A 345 48.36 7.37 -26.36
CA PRO A 345 47.37 8.32 -25.80
C PRO A 345 47.33 9.72 -26.52
N LEU A 346 46.75 10.73 -25.85
CA LEU A 346 46.70 12.19 -26.12
C LEU A 346 45.55 12.77 -26.98
N GLY A 347 45.14 13.99 -26.61
CA GLY A 347 44.26 14.89 -27.39
C GLY A 347 42.77 14.79 -27.01
N GLY A 348 42.05 15.83 -26.56
CA GLY A 348 42.40 17.25 -26.45
C GLY A 348 41.67 18.16 -27.47
N ALA A 349 40.33 18.12 -27.50
CA ALA A 349 39.49 19.07 -28.25
C ALA A 349 38.16 19.29 -27.49
N LYS A 350 37.94 20.48 -26.92
CA LYS A 350 37.26 21.64 -27.54
C LYS A 350 35.80 21.37 -27.94
N ILE A 351 34.90 21.81 -27.06
CA ILE A 351 33.46 21.97 -27.29
C ILE A 351 33.23 23.14 -28.25
N PRO A 352 32.48 22.98 -29.36
CA PRO A 352 31.94 24.09 -30.12
C PRO A 352 30.57 24.50 -29.57
N SER A 353 30.47 25.75 -29.13
CA SER A 353 29.21 26.42 -28.77
C SER A 353 28.32 26.63 -30.01
N THR A 354 27.01 26.36 -29.89
CA THR A 354 26.00 26.76 -30.88
C THR A 354 25.13 27.93 -30.37
N PRO A 355 24.59 28.77 -31.27
CA PRO A 355 24.15 30.14 -30.92
C PRO A 355 22.65 30.25 -30.56
N PRO A 356 22.23 31.37 -29.95
CA PRO A 356 20.82 31.63 -29.64
C PRO A 356 20.01 32.01 -30.89
N MET A 357 18.76 31.57 -30.95
CA MET A 357 17.78 31.94 -31.98
C MET A 357 16.75 32.96 -31.45
N PRO A 358 16.13 33.78 -32.32
CA PRO A 358 15.66 35.11 -31.94
C PRO A 358 14.22 35.19 -31.43
N MET A 359 13.95 36.29 -30.72
CA MET A 359 12.62 36.77 -30.38
C MET A 359 11.80 37.17 -31.63
N ALA A 360 10.51 36.83 -31.62
CA ALA A 360 9.51 37.44 -32.50
C ALA A 360 8.25 37.80 -31.68
N SER A 361 7.98 39.10 -31.56
CA SER A 361 6.65 39.64 -31.18
C SER A 361 5.69 39.46 -32.38
N ILE A 362 4.37 39.68 -32.39
CA ILE A 362 3.41 40.70 -31.86
C ILE A 362 1.98 40.04 -32.02
N PRO A 363 0.83 40.74 -31.93
CA PRO A 363 0.09 41.38 -30.82
C PRO A 363 -0.87 40.39 -30.09
N GLY A 364 -1.66 40.70 -29.06
CA GLY A 364 -2.04 41.96 -28.42
C GLY A 364 -3.58 42.05 -28.31
N ALA A 365 -4.13 41.85 -27.10
CA ALA A 365 -5.55 42.04 -26.78
C ALA A 365 -5.69 42.47 -25.30
N THR A 366 -5.80 43.78 -25.08
CA THR A 366 -6.03 44.38 -23.75
C THR A 366 -7.49 44.32 -23.38
N ILE A 367 -7.83 43.73 -22.21
CA ILE A 367 -9.09 44.01 -21.51
C ILE A 367 -8.77 44.48 -20.09
N SER A 368 -9.42 45.58 -19.72
CA SER A 368 -9.10 46.40 -18.54
C SER A 368 -9.29 45.65 -17.21
N ARG A 369 -8.30 45.78 -16.32
CA ARG A 369 -8.50 45.57 -14.88
C ARG A 369 -9.04 46.87 -14.28
N ASN A 370 -10.33 46.91 -13.94
CA ASN A 370 -10.83 47.91 -13.02
C ASN A 370 -10.80 47.35 -11.60
N SER A 371 -9.86 47.85 -10.80
CA SER A 371 -9.88 47.74 -9.35
C SER A 371 -10.97 48.66 -8.80
N MET A 372 -11.90 48.11 -8.02
CA MET A 372 -12.67 48.90 -7.04
C MET A 372 -12.50 48.29 -5.66
N SER A 373 -11.85 49.04 -4.79
CA SER A 373 -11.98 48.93 -3.35
C SER A 373 -13.40 49.32 -2.95
N VAL A 374 -14.07 48.49 -2.14
CA VAL A 374 -15.24 48.89 -1.36
C VAL A 374 -15.08 48.31 0.05
N ASP A 375 -15.34 49.14 1.03
CA ASP A 375 -15.04 48.91 2.44
C ASP A 375 -15.92 47.82 3.07
N SER A 376 -15.33 47.04 3.97
CA SER A 376 -16.08 46.13 4.85
C SER A 376 -16.46 46.85 6.14
N ASN A 377 -17.73 47.15 6.32
CA ASN A 377 -18.29 47.60 7.60
C ASN A 377 -19.78 47.25 7.72
N THR A 378 -20.15 46.66 8.88
CA THR A 378 -21.52 46.54 9.42
C THR A 378 -22.45 45.62 8.58
N VAL A 379 -23.18 44.63 9.13
CA VAL A 379 -23.97 44.62 10.37
C VAL A 379 -23.86 43.28 11.12
N GLU A 380 -23.45 43.34 12.39
CA GLU A 380 -23.83 42.36 13.43
C GLU A 380 -25.07 42.86 14.18
N SER A 381 -26.17 42.11 14.14
CA SER A 381 -27.33 42.11 15.08
C SER A 381 -28.50 41.35 14.42
N MET A 382 -29.40 40.64 15.11
CA MET A 382 -29.79 40.76 16.52
C MET A 382 -29.94 39.38 17.18
N LEU A 383 -29.30 39.20 18.35
CA LEU A 383 -29.72 38.24 19.36
C LEU A 383 -30.61 38.99 20.36
N VAL A 384 -31.92 38.72 20.38
CA VAL A 384 -32.84 39.29 21.37
C VAL A 384 -32.96 38.32 22.55
N THR A 385 -32.38 38.70 23.67
CA THR A 385 -32.66 38.11 24.99
C THR A 385 -34.01 38.59 25.51
N SER A 386 -34.81 37.68 26.05
CA SER A 386 -35.94 38.01 26.94
C SER A 386 -35.94 37.09 28.15
N THR A 387 -35.71 37.67 29.33
CA THR A 387 -35.60 36.98 30.62
C THR A 387 -36.90 37.05 31.42
N SER A 388 -37.37 35.93 31.97
CA SER A 388 -38.20 35.97 33.19
C SER A 388 -38.17 34.63 33.96
N ASN A 389 -37.38 34.63 35.03
CA ASN A 389 -37.60 34.01 36.35
C ASN A 389 -38.18 32.58 36.51
N ALA A 390 -37.33 31.74 37.11
CA ALA A 390 -37.60 30.90 38.29
C ALA A 390 -38.70 29.82 38.26
N SER A 391 -38.28 28.55 38.20
CA SER A 391 -38.69 27.50 39.16
C SER A 391 -37.80 26.26 39.04
N VAL A 392 -37.46 25.63 40.18
CA VAL A 392 -36.63 24.42 40.27
C VAL A 392 -37.50 23.16 40.30
N PRO A 393 -37.20 22.16 39.46
CA PRO A 393 -37.15 20.76 39.92
C PRO A 393 -35.89 20.04 39.39
N ARG A 394 -35.03 19.48 40.25
CA ARG A 394 -35.13 18.12 40.84
C ARG A 394 -34.94 16.99 39.81
N ALA A 395 -33.77 16.35 39.86
CA ALA A 395 -33.35 15.28 38.95
C ALA A 395 -34.18 13.98 39.09
N PRO A 396 -34.37 13.20 38.00
CA PRO A 396 -35.02 11.90 38.05
C PRO A 396 -34.08 10.81 38.59
N MET A 397 -34.64 9.93 39.42
CA MET A 397 -33.93 8.81 40.06
C MET A 397 -33.87 7.57 39.17
N ALA A 398 -32.87 6.71 39.41
CA ALA A 398 -32.80 5.36 38.83
C ALA A 398 -33.89 4.42 39.40
N PRO A 399 -34.35 3.41 38.64
CA PRO A 399 -35.37 2.46 39.08
C PRO A 399 -34.85 1.40 40.08
N PRO A 400 -35.70 0.83 40.94
CA PRO A 400 -35.29 -0.03 42.05
C PRO A 400 -35.20 -1.53 41.73
N VAL A 401 -34.36 -2.23 42.51
CA VAL A 401 -34.21 -3.70 42.53
C VAL A 401 -35.21 -4.32 43.54
N PRO A 402 -35.92 -5.42 43.22
CA PRO A 402 -36.79 -6.13 44.16
C PRO A 402 -36.01 -7.09 45.08
N PRO A 403 -36.55 -7.44 46.27
CA PRO A 403 -35.73 -7.92 47.39
C PRO A 403 -35.58 -9.45 47.52
N ASP A 404 -34.47 -9.83 48.13
CA ASP A 404 -34.13 -11.19 48.55
C ASP A 404 -34.92 -11.64 49.81
N ARG A 405 -35.20 -12.95 49.91
CA ARG A 405 -35.81 -13.61 51.09
C ARG A 405 -34.92 -14.77 51.54
N GLY A 406 -33.99 -14.48 52.46
CA GLY A 406 -33.06 -15.46 53.00
C GLY A 406 -33.60 -16.34 54.14
N ARG A 407 -32.78 -17.35 54.50
CA ARG A 407 -32.65 -18.15 55.75
C ARG A 407 -32.03 -19.51 55.35
N SER A 408 -31.15 -20.18 56.09
CA SER A 408 -30.30 -19.86 57.27
C SER A 408 -29.40 -21.07 57.58
N ARG A 409 -28.15 -20.87 58.04
CA ARG A 409 -27.31 -21.83 58.82
C ARG A 409 -26.94 -23.19 58.15
N ALA A 410 -25.89 -23.92 58.54
CA ALA A 410 -24.71 -23.66 59.39
C ALA A 410 -23.57 -24.67 59.07
N VAL A 411 -22.35 -24.32 59.49
CA VAL A 411 -21.19 -25.13 59.96
C VAL A 411 -21.32 -26.67 60.00
N VAL A 412 -20.29 -27.40 59.54
CA VAL A 412 -19.52 -28.46 60.27
C VAL A 412 -18.60 -29.26 59.32
N GLU A 413 -17.45 -29.70 59.83
CA GLU A 413 -16.44 -30.53 59.16
C GLU A 413 -16.79 -32.04 59.06
N GLY A 414 -16.23 -32.71 58.05
CA GLY A 414 -15.65 -34.06 58.21
C GLY A 414 -16.54 -35.29 57.98
N GLY A 415 -15.88 -36.43 57.68
CA GLY A 415 -16.41 -37.77 58.01
C GLY A 415 -16.85 -38.73 56.89
N ARG A 416 -15.87 -39.32 56.20
CA ARG A 416 -15.72 -40.75 55.75
C ARG A 416 -16.94 -41.71 55.53
N GLN A 417 -16.66 -42.70 54.66
CA GLN A 417 -17.39 -43.96 54.37
C GLN A 417 -18.67 -43.74 53.53
N GLY A 418 -19.07 -44.51 52.53
CA GLY A 418 -18.70 -45.80 51.89
C GLY A 418 -19.79 -46.01 50.80
N SER A 419 -19.66 -46.81 49.74
CA SER A 419 -18.90 -48.04 49.58
C SER A 419 -18.56 -48.31 48.10
N ARG A 420 -17.41 -48.96 47.90
CA ARG A 420 -17.09 -49.86 46.75
C ARG A 420 -18.11 -51.04 46.74
N PRO A 421 -18.23 -51.91 45.70
CA PRO A 421 -17.09 -52.58 45.05
C PRO A 421 -17.21 -52.73 43.49
N GLN A 422 -16.10 -52.59 42.74
CA GLN A 422 -15.32 -53.68 42.11
C GLN A 422 -15.72 -53.94 40.63
N SER A 423 -14.83 -54.37 39.72
CA SER A 423 -13.38 -54.67 39.80
C SER A 423 -12.78 -54.72 38.36
N VAL A 424 -11.57 -54.21 38.11
CA VAL A 424 -10.30 -54.99 37.94
C VAL A 424 -10.22 -55.72 36.57
N ASP A 425 -9.14 -55.64 35.79
CA ASP A 425 -7.94 -54.79 35.85
C ASP A 425 -7.13 -54.90 34.53
N GLN A 426 -6.16 -53.98 34.37
CA GLN A 426 -4.74 -54.16 33.98
C GLN A 426 -4.28 -55.39 33.13
N HIS A 427 -3.21 -55.34 32.32
CA HIS A 427 -2.11 -54.37 32.19
C HIS A 427 -1.29 -54.57 30.89
N LEU A 428 -0.48 -53.56 30.57
CA LEU A 428 0.84 -53.60 29.90
C LEU A 428 0.98 -53.74 28.36
N LEU A 429 1.96 -52.97 27.90
CA LEU A 429 2.64 -52.89 26.58
C LEU A 429 3.64 -54.10 26.45
N PRO A 430 4.54 -54.23 25.43
CA PRO A 430 4.90 -53.31 24.33
C PRO A 430 5.19 -53.96 22.94
N HIS A 431 5.69 -53.12 22.02
CA HIS A 431 6.55 -53.41 20.84
C HIS A 431 5.97 -53.37 19.41
N THR A 432 6.87 -52.90 18.53
CA THR A 432 6.87 -52.59 17.09
C THR A 432 7.17 -53.83 16.20
N PRO A 433 7.39 -53.70 14.87
CA PRO A 433 6.75 -52.93 13.79
C PRO A 433 6.30 -53.85 12.61
N GLY A 434 5.70 -53.32 11.53
CA GLY A 434 5.62 -54.12 10.28
C GLY A 434 4.66 -53.67 9.16
N THR A 435 5.25 -53.19 8.05
CA THR A 435 4.87 -53.37 6.63
C THR A 435 3.58 -54.14 6.26
N GLY A 436 2.76 -53.62 5.32
CA GLY A 436 1.80 -54.49 4.59
C GLY A 436 0.73 -53.84 3.69
N LEU A 437 1.10 -53.44 2.47
CA LEU A 437 0.33 -53.53 1.20
C LEU A 437 -1.22 -53.56 1.15
N ARG A 438 -1.77 -52.65 0.32
CA ARG A 438 -2.89 -52.84 -0.65
C ARG A 438 -4.16 -53.61 -0.23
N ARG A 439 -5.31 -52.92 -0.27
CA ARG A 439 -6.39 -53.15 -1.28
C ARG A 439 -7.55 -52.14 -1.14
N ALA A 440 -7.99 -51.61 -2.27
CA ALA A 440 -9.38 -51.20 -2.54
C ALA A 440 -10.02 -52.33 -3.39
N PRO A 441 -11.29 -52.26 -3.89
CA PRO A 441 -12.36 -51.26 -3.67
C PRO A 441 -13.73 -51.90 -3.33
N THR A 442 -14.79 -51.09 -3.16
CA THR A 442 -16.17 -51.48 -3.54
C THR A 442 -17.13 -50.29 -3.74
N ASN A 443 -17.82 -50.27 -4.88
CA ASN A 443 -19.11 -49.60 -5.10
C ASN A 443 -20.19 -50.69 -5.25
N PRO A 444 -21.45 -50.40 -4.89
CA PRO A 444 -22.62 -50.64 -5.78
C PRO A 444 -23.63 -49.46 -5.71
N SER A 445 -24.68 -49.25 -6.52
CA SER A 445 -25.24 -49.80 -7.79
C SER A 445 -26.21 -48.71 -8.35
N LEU A 446 -26.25 -48.36 -9.63
CA LEU A 446 -27.05 -48.95 -10.74
C LEU A 446 -28.58 -49.10 -10.54
N VAL A 447 -29.39 -48.21 -11.16
CA VAL A 447 -30.74 -48.52 -11.73
C VAL A 447 -31.08 -47.67 -12.98
N VAL A 448 -31.21 -48.37 -14.10
CA VAL A 448 -31.99 -48.25 -15.36
C VAL A 448 -33.11 -47.16 -15.49
N SER A 449 -32.97 -46.21 -16.44
CA SER A 449 -33.77 -45.95 -17.69
C SER A 449 -35.28 -46.33 -17.80
N VAL A 450 -36.21 -45.77 -18.61
CA VAL A 450 -36.61 -44.50 -19.33
C VAL A 450 -38.07 -44.76 -19.89
N PRO A 451 -38.81 -43.92 -20.66
CA PRO A 451 -38.84 -42.45 -20.90
C PRO A 451 -40.26 -41.79 -20.78
N GLY A 452 -40.36 -40.45 -20.88
CA GLY A 452 -41.64 -39.75 -21.11
C GLY A 452 -41.53 -38.22 -21.30
N ASN A 453 -41.95 -37.68 -22.45
CA ASN A 453 -41.98 -36.24 -22.79
C ASN A 453 -43.08 -35.48 -22.02
N VAL A 454 -42.81 -34.30 -21.45
CA VAL A 454 -43.10 -32.92 -21.98
C VAL A 454 -42.61 -31.85 -20.97
N GLY A 455 -42.36 -30.61 -21.44
CA GLY A 455 -42.31 -29.42 -20.55
C GLY A 455 -41.00 -28.62 -20.59
N LEU A 456 -40.93 -27.63 -21.47
CA LEU A 456 -39.74 -26.79 -21.70
C LEU A 456 -39.55 -25.72 -20.61
N LEU A 457 -38.49 -25.80 -19.79
CA LEU A 457 -38.06 -24.71 -18.91
C LEU A 457 -36.55 -24.79 -18.59
N MET A 458 -35.88 -23.63 -18.62
CA MET A 458 -34.53 -23.37 -18.06
C MET A 458 -33.37 -24.30 -18.46
N ARG A 459 -32.77 -24.07 -19.64
CA ARG A 459 -31.31 -24.25 -19.81
C ARG A 459 -30.74 -23.51 -21.02
N GLN A 460 -30.06 -22.39 -20.77
CA GLN A 460 -28.98 -21.91 -21.63
C GLN A 460 -27.82 -21.39 -20.78
N GLY A 461 -27.01 -22.36 -20.36
CA GLY A 461 -25.62 -22.17 -19.96
C GLY A 461 -24.79 -23.26 -20.65
N VAL A 462 -23.48 -23.04 -20.75
CA VAL A 462 -22.50 -23.96 -21.37
C VAL A 462 -22.49 -23.97 -22.90
N ALA A 463 -22.09 -22.83 -23.50
CA ALA A 463 -21.47 -22.78 -24.82
C ALA A 463 -20.23 -21.85 -24.90
N GLU A 464 -19.68 -21.41 -23.77
CA GLU A 464 -18.47 -20.56 -23.72
C GLU A 464 -17.36 -21.15 -22.80
N ALA A 465 -16.99 -22.41 -23.03
CA ALA A 465 -15.92 -23.08 -22.29
C ALA A 465 -14.59 -23.19 -23.07
N LYS A 466 -14.40 -22.39 -24.13
CA LYS A 466 -13.15 -22.33 -24.93
C LYS A 466 -12.65 -20.91 -25.27
N SER A 467 -13.11 -19.88 -24.54
CA SER A 467 -12.52 -18.53 -24.57
C SER A 467 -11.87 -18.19 -23.23
N GLN A 468 -10.81 -18.93 -22.88
CA GLN A 468 -10.08 -18.65 -21.64
C GLN A 468 -9.15 -17.43 -21.80
N ASN A 469 -9.55 -16.34 -21.14
CA ASN A 469 -8.67 -15.37 -20.49
C ASN A 469 -7.54 -14.75 -21.35
N ARG A 470 -7.88 -13.76 -22.18
CA ARG A 470 -7.14 -12.49 -22.09
C ARG A 470 -7.77 -11.67 -20.95
N LYS A 471 -7.33 -11.91 -19.71
CA LYS A 471 -7.69 -11.02 -18.59
C LYS A 471 -7.23 -9.61 -18.95
N ASP A 472 -8.12 -8.62 -18.83
CA ASP A 472 -7.74 -7.22 -19.01
C ASP A 472 -6.55 -6.90 -18.09
N PRO A 473 -5.37 -6.54 -18.64
CA PRO A 473 -4.20 -6.25 -17.82
C PRO A 473 -4.43 -5.04 -16.91
N GLU A 474 -5.34 -4.13 -17.25
CA GLU A 474 -5.68 -2.96 -16.44
C GLU A 474 -6.63 -3.29 -15.28
N GLN A 475 -7.28 -4.47 -15.26
CA GLN A 475 -8.31 -4.83 -14.27
C GLN A 475 -7.87 -4.63 -12.82
N SER A 476 -6.67 -5.11 -12.45
CA SER A 476 -6.16 -5.03 -11.08
C SER A 476 -5.72 -3.62 -10.70
N MET A 477 -5.21 -2.83 -11.65
CA MET A 477 -4.91 -1.41 -11.47
C MET A 477 -6.21 -0.61 -11.27
N ASN A 478 -7.21 -0.83 -12.12
CA ASN A 478 -8.51 -0.17 -12.05
C ASN A 478 -9.26 -0.51 -10.75
N HIS A 479 -9.14 -1.76 -10.26
CA HIS A 479 -9.69 -2.16 -8.96
C HIS A 479 -8.97 -1.48 -7.77
N LEU A 480 -7.65 -1.29 -7.84
CA LEU A 480 -6.90 -0.57 -6.81
C LEU A 480 -7.20 0.94 -6.82
N LEU A 481 -7.27 1.56 -8.00
CA LEU A 481 -7.68 2.95 -8.17
C LEU A 481 -9.10 3.19 -7.63
N LEU A 482 -10.07 2.35 -8.02
CA LEU A 482 -11.44 2.42 -7.49
C LEU A 482 -11.49 2.25 -5.96
N TYR A 483 -10.67 1.34 -5.42
CA TYR A 483 -10.58 1.15 -3.98
C TYR A 483 -10.04 2.40 -3.26
N LEU A 484 -8.93 2.98 -3.73
CA LEU A 484 -8.32 4.18 -3.13
C LEU A 484 -9.28 5.37 -3.18
N HIS A 485 -9.92 5.60 -4.32
CA HIS A 485 -10.90 6.66 -4.50
C HIS A 485 -12.06 6.50 -3.48
N LEU A 486 -12.64 5.30 -3.36
CA LEU A 486 -13.66 5.01 -2.34
C LEU A 486 -13.14 5.09 -0.90
N HIS A 487 -11.90 4.71 -0.66
CA HIS A 487 -11.26 4.76 0.66
C HIS A 487 -11.10 6.20 1.12
N TYR A 488 -10.56 7.09 0.28
CA TYR A 488 -10.39 8.51 0.59
C TYR A 488 -11.74 9.20 0.82
N ILE A 489 -12.73 8.99 -0.06
CA ILE A 489 -14.08 9.56 0.13
C ILE A 489 -14.73 9.13 1.47
N ARG A 490 -14.48 7.90 1.93
CA ARG A 490 -15.07 7.38 3.17
C ARG A 490 -14.30 7.77 4.44
N GLN A 491 -12.98 7.91 4.36
CA GLN A 491 -12.10 8.06 5.53
C GLN A 491 -11.59 9.48 5.76
N ARG A 492 -11.71 10.38 4.78
CA ARG A 492 -11.21 11.76 4.85
C ARG A 492 -12.34 12.80 4.78
N PRO A 493 -12.15 13.99 5.36
CA PRO A 493 -12.98 15.16 5.06
C PRO A 493 -12.98 15.46 3.56
N ASP A 494 -14.08 16.01 3.05
CA ASP A 494 -14.29 16.28 1.62
C ASP A 494 -13.12 17.01 0.94
N LEU A 495 -12.60 18.08 1.55
CA LEU A 495 -11.48 18.86 1.01
C LEU A 495 -10.22 18.00 0.82
N ILE A 496 -9.88 17.19 1.83
CA ILE A 496 -8.70 16.29 1.80
C ILE A 496 -8.93 15.14 0.82
N ALA A 497 -10.15 14.59 0.73
CA ALA A 497 -10.48 13.59 -0.28
C ALA A 497 -10.28 14.15 -1.70
N ARG A 498 -10.74 15.38 -1.97
CA ARG A 498 -10.52 16.06 -3.26
C ARG A 498 -9.04 16.30 -3.55
N GLU A 499 -8.25 16.69 -2.55
CA GLU A 499 -6.80 16.85 -2.70
C GLU A 499 -6.10 15.51 -3.00
N LEU A 500 -6.46 14.41 -2.32
CA LEU A 500 -5.91 13.09 -2.59
C LEU A 500 -6.31 12.50 -3.94
N ILE A 501 -7.46 12.90 -4.50
CA ILE A 501 -7.98 12.37 -5.77
C ILE A 501 -7.52 13.25 -6.95
N TYR A 502 -7.61 14.58 -6.87
CA TYR A 502 -7.32 15.52 -7.98
C TYR A 502 -6.15 16.49 -7.73
N GLY A 503 -5.76 16.70 -6.46
CA GLY A 503 -4.55 17.45 -6.10
C GLY A 503 -4.72 18.92 -6.45
N LYS A 504 -3.89 19.41 -7.37
CA LYS A 504 -3.97 20.80 -7.85
C LYS A 504 -5.32 21.17 -8.47
N HIS A 505 -6.11 20.18 -8.90
CA HIS A 505 -7.45 20.34 -9.47
C HIS A 505 -8.59 20.04 -8.46
N ALA A 506 -8.31 20.02 -7.15
CA ALA A 506 -9.29 19.70 -6.10
C ALA A 506 -10.52 20.62 -6.02
N CYS A 507 -10.44 21.82 -6.59
CA CYS A 507 -11.58 22.75 -6.70
C CYS A 507 -12.52 22.46 -7.88
N GLU A 508 -12.14 21.61 -8.83
CA GLU A 508 -12.82 21.40 -10.12
C GLU A 508 -13.80 20.19 -10.12
N ARG A 509 -14.16 19.66 -8.94
CA ARG A 509 -15.06 18.50 -8.80
C ARG A 509 -15.91 18.55 -7.53
N ASN A 510 -17.21 18.34 -7.69
CA ASN A 510 -18.16 18.09 -6.62
C ASN A 510 -18.15 16.59 -6.24
N LEU A 511 -17.84 16.28 -4.97
CA LEU A 511 -17.94 14.93 -4.41
C LEU A 511 -19.28 14.66 -3.69
N TYR A 512 -20.22 15.60 -3.70
CA TYR A 512 -21.55 15.40 -3.13
C TYR A 512 -22.59 16.25 -3.87
N PHE A 513 -23.86 15.93 -3.64
CA PHE A 513 -24.98 16.76 -4.05
C PHE A 513 -25.94 16.90 -2.86
N ASP A 514 -26.16 18.12 -2.38
CA ASP A 514 -27.13 18.39 -1.33
C ASP A 514 -28.16 19.41 -1.82
N ALA A 515 -29.39 18.94 -2.00
CA ALA A 515 -30.51 19.76 -2.44
C ALA A 515 -31.40 20.24 -1.28
N ILE A 516 -31.00 20.12 0.01
CA ILE A 516 -31.86 20.51 1.15
C ILE A 516 -32.41 21.94 1.05
N SER A 517 -31.65 22.88 0.48
CA SER A 517 -32.11 24.26 0.24
C SER A 517 -33.30 24.39 -0.75
N LEU A 518 -33.66 23.28 -1.42
CA LEU A 518 -34.79 23.13 -2.32
C LEU A 518 -35.92 22.27 -1.73
N GLU A 519 -35.99 22.16 -0.39
CA GLU A 519 -37.17 21.65 0.31
C GLU A 519 -38.41 22.44 -0.13
N ASP A 520 -39.51 21.74 -0.36
CA ASP A 520 -40.77 22.30 -0.84
C ASP A 520 -40.64 23.08 -2.17
N LYS A 521 -39.75 22.63 -3.06
CA LYS A 521 -39.62 23.10 -4.47
C LYS A 521 -40.03 22.04 -5.48
N GLU A 522 -40.31 22.48 -6.70
CA GLU A 522 -40.60 21.57 -7.82
C GLU A 522 -39.32 20.78 -8.21
N PRO A 523 -39.44 19.50 -8.60
CA PRO A 523 -38.30 18.65 -8.99
C PRO A 523 -37.44 19.23 -10.12
N SER A 524 -38.03 20.04 -11.01
CA SER A 524 -37.29 20.75 -12.06
C SER A 524 -36.21 21.68 -11.49
N GLN A 525 -36.42 22.29 -10.33
CA GLN A 525 -35.42 23.17 -9.71
C GLN A 525 -34.22 22.38 -9.16
N ILE A 526 -34.42 21.10 -8.81
CA ILE A 526 -33.34 20.18 -8.43
C ILE A 526 -32.54 19.79 -9.67
N VAL A 527 -33.21 19.49 -10.79
CA VAL A 527 -32.57 19.27 -12.10
C VAL A 527 -31.77 20.50 -12.52
N ASP A 528 -32.35 21.71 -12.50
CA ASP A 528 -31.67 22.97 -12.79
C ASP A 528 -30.46 23.25 -11.87
N LEU A 529 -30.50 22.77 -10.61
CA LEU A 529 -29.35 22.84 -9.71
C LEU A 529 -28.26 21.85 -10.13
N ILE A 530 -28.61 20.61 -10.50
CA ILE A 530 -27.65 19.64 -11.03
C ILE A 530 -26.99 20.19 -12.30
N SER A 531 -27.76 20.63 -13.30
CA SER A 531 -27.20 21.16 -14.56
C SER A 531 -26.27 22.36 -14.34
N ARG A 532 -26.56 23.22 -13.36
CA ARG A 532 -25.64 24.32 -12.97
C ARG A 532 -24.38 23.83 -12.25
N LEU A 533 -24.50 22.89 -11.31
CA LEU A 533 -23.35 22.32 -10.59
C LEU A 533 -22.47 21.44 -11.50
N SER A 534 -23.05 20.84 -12.54
CA SER A 534 -22.33 20.10 -13.59
C SER A 534 -21.32 20.95 -14.37
N ILE A 535 -21.48 22.28 -14.39
CA ILE A 535 -20.47 23.21 -14.95
C ILE A 535 -19.15 23.09 -14.15
N GLY A 536 -19.25 22.96 -12.82
CA GLY A 536 -18.11 22.67 -11.93
C GLY A 536 -17.73 21.19 -11.87
N GLY A 537 -18.40 20.32 -12.65
CA GLY A 537 -18.15 18.89 -12.74
C GLY A 537 -18.53 18.09 -11.50
N PHE A 538 -19.34 17.03 -11.65
CA PHE A 538 -19.43 15.99 -10.63
C PHE A 538 -18.30 14.98 -10.78
N ASP A 539 -17.93 14.28 -9.70
CA ASP A 539 -17.22 13.02 -9.85
C ASP A 539 -18.15 11.88 -10.26
N LYS A 540 -17.57 10.82 -10.80
CA LYS A 540 -18.23 9.53 -11.05
C LYS A 540 -18.72 8.88 -9.74
N ILE A 541 -18.16 9.22 -8.58
CA ILE A 541 -18.46 8.68 -7.26
C ILE A 541 -18.82 9.84 -6.31
N LEU A 542 -20.09 9.91 -5.89
CA LEU A 542 -20.51 10.86 -4.87
C LEU A 542 -20.49 10.24 -3.47
N SER A 543 -19.91 10.97 -2.53
CA SER A 543 -19.82 10.66 -1.10
C SER A 543 -21.18 10.62 -0.41
N TYR A 544 -22.09 11.49 -0.85
CA TYR A 544 -23.51 11.42 -0.59
C TYR A 544 -24.34 12.19 -1.63
N VAL A 545 -25.63 11.86 -1.70
CA VAL A 545 -26.67 12.59 -2.44
C VAL A 545 -27.85 12.80 -1.49
N ARG A 546 -28.31 14.03 -1.31
CA ARG A 546 -29.47 14.37 -0.47
C ARG A 546 -30.54 15.10 -1.28
N ILE A 547 -31.74 14.54 -1.30
CA ILE A 547 -32.92 15.04 -2.00
C ILE A 547 -34.03 15.24 -0.96
N PRO A 548 -34.50 16.48 -0.71
CA PRO A 548 -35.57 16.74 0.25
C PRO A 548 -36.95 16.43 -0.35
N THR A 549 -38.00 16.53 0.47
CA THR A 549 -39.38 16.56 -0.01
C THR A 549 -39.55 17.63 -1.10
N THR A 550 -40.15 17.23 -2.22
CA THR A 550 -40.46 18.10 -3.36
C THR A 550 -41.96 18.44 -3.40
N LYS A 551 -42.28 19.66 -3.82
CA LYS A 551 -43.66 20.02 -4.16
C LYS A 551 -44.10 19.32 -5.43
N MET A 552 -45.38 18.97 -5.45
CA MET A 552 -46.09 18.61 -6.67
C MET A 552 -46.86 19.82 -7.17
N SER A 553 -46.55 20.28 -8.38
CA SER A 553 -47.55 20.89 -9.24
C SER A 553 -48.75 19.95 -9.34
N ALA A 554 -49.86 20.27 -8.67
CA ALA A 554 -51.09 19.51 -8.78
C ALA A 554 -51.48 19.41 -10.27
N PRO A 555 -51.82 18.22 -10.79
CA PRO A 555 -52.32 18.12 -12.16
C PRO A 555 -53.57 18.99 -12.24
N ALA A 556 -53.55 20.00 -13.11
CA ALA A 556 -54.71 20.84 -13.36
C ALA A 556 -55.89 19.92 -13.66
N GLN A 557 -56.91 19.94 -12.79
CA GLN A 557 -58.05 19.05 -12.89
C GLN A 557 -58.66 19.21 -14.27
N GLN A 558 -58.44 18.23 -15.16
CA GLN A 558 -59.14 18.20 -16.43
C GLN A 558 -60.61 18.01 -16.08
N ALA A 559 -61.39 19.09 -16.24
CA ALA A 559 -62.81 19.10 -15.96
C ALA A 559 -63.46 17.88 -16.64
N PRO A 560 -64.36 17.15 -15.95
CA PRO A 560 -64.82 15.85 -16.41
C PRO A 560 -65.50 15.98 -17.77
N LYS A 561 -64.79 15.56 -18.83
CA LYS A 561 -65.37 15.40 -20.16
C LYS A 561 -66.40 14.29 -20.06
N LYS A 562 -67.67 14.69 -20.03
CA LYS A 562 -68.84 13.80 -19.97
C LYS A 562 -68.67 12.62 -20.92
N GLU A 563 -68.72 11.41 -20.37
CA GLU A 563 -68.70 10.18 -21.15
C GLU A 563 -69.90 10.14 -22.11
N LEU A 564 -69.64 10.29 -23.41
CA LEU A 564 -70.63 9.93 -24.41
C LEU A 564 -70.51 8.42 -24.69
N LYS A 565 -71.43 7.65 -24.13
CA LYS A 565 -71.48 6.19 -24.30
C LYS A 565 -71.83 5.81 -25.75
N SER A 566 -70.82 5.69 -26.62
CA SER A 566 -70.99 5.12 -27.97
C SER A 566 -70.78 3.61 -27.95
N TYR A 567 -71.88 2.87 -28.10
CA TYR A 567 -71.92 1.40 -28.11
C TYR A 567 -71.36 0.83 -29.42
N VAL A 568 -70.08 0.43 -29.45
CA VAL A 568 -69.47 -0.21 -30.63
C VAL A 568 -69.51 -1.74 -30.49
N LYS A 569 -70.20 -2.39 -31.43
CA LYS A 569 -70.26 -3.85 -31.56
C LYS A 569 -68.86 -4.44 -31.79
N ARG A 570 -68.53 -5.51 -31.06
CA ARG A 570 -67.38 -6.36 -31.37
C ARG A 570 -67.53 -6.98 -32.77
N THR A 571 -66.54 -6.78 -33.62
CA THR A 571 -66.16 -7.75 -34.67
C THR A 571 -64.86 -8.40 -34.25
N ALA A 572 -64.74 -9.71 -34.46
CA ALA A 572 -63.64 -10.52 -33.95
C ALA A 572 -62.40 -10.42 -34.85
N GLY A 573 -61.20 -10.62 -34.28
CA GLY A 573 -60.05 -11.00 -35.11
C GLY A 573 -58.69 -10.33 -34.85
N THR A 574 -58.25 -10.12 -33.60
CA THR A 574 -56.80 -10.14 -33.31
C THR A 574 -56.53 -10.43 -31.84
N VAL A 575 -55.52 -11.26 -31.57
CA VAL A 575 -55.09 -11.58 -30.20
C VAL A 575 -54.22 -10.42 -29.69
N GLN A 576 -54.78 -9.60 -28.80
CA GLN A 576 -54.00 -8.77 -27.89
C GLN A 576 -53.95 -9.47 -26.52
N GLY A 577 -52.78 -9.45 -25.88
CA GLY A 577 -52.58 -9.97 -24.53
C GLY A 577 -53.37 -9.19 -23.47
N PRO A 578 -53.29 -9.60 -22.20
CA PRO A 578 -54.00 -8.91 -21.13
C PRO A 578 -53.56 -7.45 -21.06
N ILE A 579 -54.50 -6.54 -21.34
CA ILE A 579 -54.36 -5.12 -21.04
C ILE A 579 -54.39 -5.02 -19.51
N PHE A 580 -53.21 -5.02 -18.89
CA PHE A 580 -53.07 -4.53 -17.52
C PHE A 580 -53.52 -3.07 -17.52
N GLY A 581 -54.64 -2.79 -16.84
CA GLY A 581 -55.12 -1.42 -16.69
C GLY A 581 -54.04 -0.58 -16.02
N GLU A 582 -53.77 0.61 -16.58
CA GLU A 582 -52.87 1.58 -15.96
C GLU A 582 -53.31 1.82 -14.52
N ASN A 583 -52.37 1.70 -13.58
CA ASN A 583 -52.66 1.77 -12.16
C ASN A 583 -53.21 3.19 -11.84
N PRO A 584 -54.46 3.36 -11.39
CA PRO A 584 -55.15 4.67 -11.41
C PRO A 584 -54.53 5.72 -10.48
N ASN A 585 -53.64 5.31 -9.58
CA ASN A 585 -52.76 6.19 -8.82
C ASN A 585 -51.29 5.85 -9.13
N PRO A 586 -50.70 6.37 -10.22
CA PRO A 586 -49.27 6.28 -10.41
C PRO A 586 -48.60 7.12 -9.30
N GLY A 587 -47.84 6.46 -8.41
CA GLY A 587 -47.02 7.15 -7.41
C GLY A 587 -46.02 8.11 -8.07
N ARG A 588 -45.44 9.03 -7.28
CA ARG A 588 -44.53 10.05 -7.80
C ARG A 588 -43.42 9.41 -8.66
N GLN A 589 -43.11 10.04 -9.79
CA GLN A 589 -42.00 9.65 -10.69
C GLN A 589 -40.87 10.68 -10.72
N SER A 590 -40.97 11.75 -9.92
CA SER A 590 -40.06 12.90 -9.92
C SER A 590 -38.58 12.55 -9.68
N LEU A 591 -38.29 11.54 -8.86
CA LEU A 591 -36.90 11.08 -8.66
C LEU A 591 -36.25 10.54 -9.93
N VAL A 592 -37.02 10.03 -10.91
CA VAL A 592 -36.45 9.49 -12.15
C VAL A 592 -35.68 10.58 -12.89
N SER A 593 -36.26 11.76 -13.09
CA SER A 593 -35.59 12.88 -13.79
C SER A 593 -34.36 13.41 -13.04
N VAL A 594 -34.39 13.44 -11.71
CA VAL A 594 -33.24 13.85 -10.88
C VAL A 594 -32.06 12.90 -11.04
N PHE A 595 -32.31 11.58 -11.04
CA PHE A 595 -31.26 10.57 -11.24
C PHE A 595 -30.82 10.44 -12.71
N ASP A 596 -31.68 10.73 -13.67
CA ASP A 596 -31.28 10.88 -15.08
C ASP A 596 -30.28 12.02 -15.23
N GLU A 597 -30.59 13.21 -14.70
CA GLU A 597 -29.69 14.36 -14.78
C GLU A 597 -28.35 14.11 -14.06
N LEU A 598 -28.34 13.46 -12.89
CA LEU A 598 -27.10 13.02 -12.23
C LEU A 598 -26.30 12.04 -13.10
N TYR A 599 -26.97 11.14 -13.83
CA TYR A 599 -26.29 10.19 -14.73
C TYR A 599 -25.70 10.91 -15.95
N GLU A 600 -26.44 11.81 -16.59
CA GLU A 600 -25.93 12.60 -17.72
C GLU A 600 -24.77 13.53 -17.27
N ALA A 601 -24.84 14.06 -16.05
CA ALA A 601 -23.74 14.79 -15.39
C ALA A 601 -22.48 13.95 -15.08
N GLY A 602 -22.50 12.64 -15.35
CA GLY A 602 -21.36 11.75 -15.23
C GLY A 602 -21.29 10.92 -13.94
N VAL A 603 -22.27 11.04 -13.03
CA VAL A 603 -22.33 10.24 -11.79
C VAL A 603 -22.61 8.77 -12.13
N ARG A 604 -21.86 7.85 -11.52
CA ARG A 604 -22.00 6.39 -11.72
C ARG A 604 -22.14 5.62 -10.41
N ARG A 605 -21.78 6.21 -9.28
CA ARG A 605 -21.90 5.64 -7.93
C ARG A 605 -22.27 6.71 -6.91
N ILE A 606 -23.10 6.34 -5.93
CA ILE A 606 -23.45 7.13 -4.75
C ILE A 606 -23.17 6.24 -3.53
N ILE A 607 -22.36 6.70 -2.59
CA ILE A 607 -22.04 5.92 -1.38
C ILE A 607 -23.21 5.98 -0.39
N ARG A 608 -23.76 7.17 -0.14
CA ARG A 608 -24.92 7.41 0.75
C ARG A 608 -25.99 8.19 0.01
N LEU A 609 -27.18 7.62 -0.13
CA LEU A 609 -28.34 8.32 -0.64
C LEU A 609 -29.25 8.69 0.54
N TYR A 610 -29.81 9.89 0.51
CA TYR A 610 -30.84 10.36 1.42
C TYR A 610 -31.97 10.93 0.57
N VAL A 611 -33.15 10.32 0.63
CA VAL A 611 -34.35 10.81 -0.04
C VAL A 611 -35.44 10.94 1.02
N ASP A 612 -35.98 12.15 1.15
CA ASP A 612 -37.19 12.37 1.93
C ASP A 612 -38.43 12.21 1.03
N ASP A 613 -39.12 11.07 1.19
CA ASP A 613 -40.34 10.71 0.47
C ASP A 613 -41.57 10.65 1.39
N MET A 614 -41.49 11.26 2.59
CA MET A 614 -42.47 11.05 3.66
C MET A 614 -43.84 11.69 3.42
N VAL A 615 -43.95 12.64 2.48
CA VAL A 615 -45.21 13.34 2.15
C VAL A 615 -46.00 12.59 1.06
N PRO A 616 -47.27 12.20 1.29
CA PRO A 616 -48.09 11.53 0.27
C PRO A 616 -48.42 12.43 -0.95
N PRO A 617 -48.59 11.85 -2.15
CA PRO A 617 -48.38 10.46 -2.50
C PRO A 617 -46.88 10.11 -2.58
N HIS A 618 -46.50 8.95 -2.05
CA HIS A 618 -45.12 8.46 -2.10
C HIS A 618 -44.69 8.14 -3.55
N HIS A 619 -43.38 7.98 -3.80
CA HIS A 619 -42.91 7.41 -5.06
C HIS A 619 -43.35 5.95 -5.17
N SER A 620 -43.59 5.48 -6.40
CA SER A 620 -43.86 4.06 -6.62
C SER A 620 -42.56 3.26 -6.60
N ASP A 621 -42.62 1.99 -6.18
CA ASP A 621 -41.45 1.09 -6.21
C ASP A 621 -40.80 1.07 -7.61
N ALA A 622 -41.61 1.03 -8.67
CA ALA A 622 -41.15 1.10 -10.05
C ALA A 622 -40.41 2.41 -10.38
N ALA A 623 -40.81 3.56 -9.82
CA ALA A 623 -40.11 4.82 -9.99
C ALA A 623 -38.77 4.85 -9.24
N ILE A 624 -38.71 4.27 -8.03
CA ILE A 624 -37.48 4.15 -7.23
C ILE A 624 -36.49 3.20 -7.94
N GLU A 625 -36.96 2.03 -8.37
CA GLU A 625 -36.19 1.07 -9.17
C GLU A 625 -35.65 1.71 -10.45
N ARG A 626 -36.50 2.45 -11.18
CA ARG A 626 -36.11 3.12 -12.42
C ARG A 626 -35.11 4.24 -12.19
N ALA A 627 -35.26 5.05 -11.13
CA ALA A 627 -34.32 6.10 -10.78
C ALA A 627 -32.91 5.54 -10.52
N ILE A 628 -32.80 4.47 -9.72
CA ILE A 628 -31.52 3.88 -9.31
C ILE A 628 -30.94 2.95 -10.40
N SER A 629 -31.74 2.02 -10.92
CA SER A 629 -31.31 0.94 -11.82
C SER A 629 -31.46 1.24 -13.31
N GLY A 630 -32.15 2.33 -13.67
CA GLY A 630 -32.43 2.75 -15.05
C GLY A 630 -33.53 1.96 -15.76
N ARG A 631 -34.22 1.08 -15.03
CA ARG A 631 -35.26 0.14 -15.48
C ARG A 631 -36.01 -0.40 -14.27
N ASP A 632 -37.29 -0.71 -14.45
CA ASP A 632 -38.14 -1.36 -13.44
C ASP A 632 -38.01 -2.89 -13.47
N SER A 633 -38.44 -3.55 -12.40
CA SER A 633 -38.45 -5.01 -12.25
C SER A 633 -39.40 -5.73 -13.21
N LEU A 634 -40.43 -5.04 -13.69
CA LEU A 634 -41.46 -5.60 -14.59
C LEU A 634 -41.12 -5.45 -16.09
N GLY A 635 -40.15 -4.60 -16.45
CA GLY A 635 -39.75 -4.34 -17.84
C GLY A 635 -40.84 -3.67 -18.69
N LEU A 636 -41.79 -2.98 -18.07
CA LEU A 636 -43.03 -2.53 -18.72
C LEU A 636 -42.87 -1.22 -19.49
N GLU A 637 -41.91 -0.37 -19.10
CA GLU A 637 -41.59 0.86 -19.83
C GLU A 637 -40.24 0.76 -20.55
N LYS A 638 -40.05 1.63 -21.55
CA LYS A 638 -38.79 1.69 -22.30
C LYS A 638 -37.63 1.96 -21.33
N PRO A 639 -36.58 1.12 -21.29
CA PRO A 639 -35.41 1.39 -20.47
C PRO A 639 -34.76 2.71 -20.91
N ARG A 640 -34.07 3.39 -19.97
CA ARG A 640 -33.18 4.51 -20.31
C ARG A 640 -32.28 4.09 -21.48
N LYS A 641 -32.16 4.96 -22.49
CA LYS A 641 -31.57 4.69 -23.82
C LYS A 641 -30.35 3.75 -23.73
N GLU A 642 -30.47 2.59 -24.36
CA GLU A 642 -29.42 1.58 -24.60
C GLU A 642 -28.43 1.29 -23.45
N THR A 643 -28.73 0.25 -22.65
CA THR A 643 -27.74 -0.62 -21.98
C THR A 643 -26.55 0.06 -21.27
N GLY A 644 -26.80 0.96 -20.31
CA GLY A 644 -25.73 1.47 -19.44
C GLY A 644 -26.13 2.29 -18.21
N CYS A 645 -27.37 2.78 -18.15
CA CYS A 645 -27.76 3.89 -17.26
C CYS A 645 -28.14 3.49 -15.82
N ARG A 646 -27.23 2.78 -15.12
CA ARG A 646 -27.34 2.45 -13.70
C ARG A 646 -26.42 3.33 -12.85
N ILE A 647 -26.97 3.97 -11.83
CA ILE A 647 -26.18 4.53 -10.73
C ILE A 647 -26.10 3.49 -9.62
N MET A 648 -24.88 3.16 -9.19
CA MET A 648 -24.67 2.21 -8.10
C MET A 648 -24.81 2.93 -6.75
N VAL A 649 -25.92 2.70 -6.05
CA VAL A 649 -26.12 3.18 -4.68
C VAL A 649 -25.63 2.10 -3.71
N GLU A 650 -24.78 2.45 -2.74
CA GLU A 650 -24.24 1.50 -1.75
C GLU A 650 -25.08 1.45 -0.46
N THR A 651 -25.50 2.61 0.04
CA THR A 651 -26.43 2.78 1.16
C THR A 651 -27.47 3.83 0.81
N TRP A 652 -28.72 3.60 1.21
CA TRP A 652 -29.89 4.46 1.01
C TRP A 652 -30.84 4.30 2.21
#